data_AF-A0A1M6VEH4-F1
#
_entry.id   AF-A0A1M6VEH4-F1
#
_cell.length_a   1.000
_cell.length_b   1.000
_cell.length_c   1.000
_cell.angle_alpha   90.00
_cell.angle_beta   90.00
_cell.angle_gamma   90.00
#
_symmetry.space_group_name_H-M   'P 1'
#
loop_
_entity.id
_entity.type
_entity.pdbx_description
1 polymer ?
#
loop_
_entity_poly.entity_id
_entity_poly.type
_entity_poly.pdbx_seq_one_letter_code
_entity_poly.pdbx_strand_id
1 'polypeptide(L)'
;MVSIRQVGGGLAKGFKYLYKNENFRRYLAALLFFALITLLVSFEFVPEKVNLQLGQISSSTIYAPRAVSYTDQTKTTEERRKAMEKVPRVPEINQDVSTVVRQDVNEVLKEIKTVQADTESEPAAKVAKLRAIIPFSLPESILTELAQSNPTNTDQLAAGVVGVLTEFLDRGEGISAEQLAEVKEKAATRIADRQFAEPYRILGQGLVKHFLRANAFFDNEKYHLLQQEAAEGVPAVRVNIQYRERIITQGDVVTEEHIAKLQALGLSRPQQTFTTLFGTGLLVALLMTVVLLYTYIHHKDIYRNDSYLNLIAIVVLITLVVSRAVMAINISKWPEFGSLIGFLAPVAATGMLITILLESRLALLVVMNLALLLGVMSGNQFHFGLVGFVGGVSGVYSVSKLSQRGDLVRAGIYVGAANVIIIAIVGLIAGTPWYLLITSALGLGIANGLLSSILTNGALPYLETSFGITSTVRLLELSNPNNPLLKKLLTEAPGTYHHSILVGNLAEAAAESVGAEPLVVRVGAYYHDVGKIKRPYFFIENQLGGDNPHDKIAPSLSTLILTSHVKDGVELAKENKLPQPVIDIIEQHHGKSLVSFFYHKALEGDRSESVNEEDFRYEGPKPQTKEAAIVMLADNIEAAVRSLQNPTAGRVEGLVRKIIKDRLMDGQLDECNLTLKDLDAIASSFVRVLSGIFHNRIEYPDMKQEMERRKTPHGGSRK
;
A
#
# COMPACT_ATOMS: atom_id res chain seq x y z
N MET A 1 49.43 -8.27 -25.10
CA MET A 1 48.16 -7.53 -25.14
C MET A 1 47.14 -8.34 -25.93
N VAL A 2 46.31 -9.13 -25.25
CA VAL A 2 45.15 -9.77 -25.88
C VAL A 2 44.09 -8.68 -26.07
N SER A 3 43.70 -8.45 -27.31
CA SER A 3 42.80 -7.38 -27.71
C SER A 3 41.42 -7.56 -27.06
N ILE A 4 40.98 -6.54 -26.33
CA ILE A 4 39.66 -6.41 -25.69
C ILE A 4 38.50 -6.62 -26.70
N ARG A 5 38.75 -6.53 -28.02
CA ARG A 5 37.76 -6.83 -29.07
C ARG A 5 37.46 -8.31 -29.27
N GLN A 6 38.38 -9.24 -28.97
CA GLN A 6 38.12 -10.69 -29.15
C GLN A 6 37.29 -11.29 -28.01
N VAL A 7 37.38 -10.74 -26.80
CA VAL A 7 36.60 -11.21 -25.63
C VAL A 7 35.13 -10.77 -25.72
N GLY A 8 34.85 -9.57 -26.24
CA GLY A 8 33.48 -9.06 -26.42
C GLY A 8 32.65 -9.84 -27.45
N GLY A 9 33.28 -10.35 -28.52
CA GLY A 9 32.60 -11.12 -29.56
C GLY A 9 32.13 -12.52 -29.11
N GLY A 10 32.89 -13.17 -28.21
CA GLY A 10 32.53 -14.45 -27.60
C GLY A 10 31.38 -14.31 -26.59
N LEU A 11 31.43 -13.28 -25.74
CA LEU A 11 30.38 -12.97 -24.77
C LEU A 11 29.05 -12.61 -25.45
N ALA A 12 29.08 -11.78 -26.51
CA ALA A 12 27.89 -11.42 -27.26
C ALA A 12 27.25 -12.62 -27.98
N LYS A 13 28.06 -13.55 -28.52
CA LYS A 13 27.57 -14.80 -29.13
C LYS A 13 27.00 -15.77 -28.10
N GLY A 14 27.66 -15.90 -26.94
CA GLY A 14 27.17 -16.71 -25.82
C GLY A 14 25.85 -16.18 -25.25
N PHE A 15 25.72 -14.86 -25.09
CA PHE A 15 24.48 -14.22 -24.65
C PHE A 15 23.35 -14.44 -25.66
N LYS A 16 23.63 -14.31 -26.96
CA LYS A 16 22.64 -14.57 -28.03
C LYS A 16 22.19 -16.03 -28.08
N TYR A 17 23.05 -16.98 -27.69
CA TYR A 17 22.70 -18.40 -27.57
C TYR A 17 21.83 -18.67 -26.33
N LEU A 18 22.20 -18.10 -25.17
CA LEU A 18 21.42 -18.21 -23.94
C LEU A 18 20.04 -17.54 -24.05
N TYR A 19 19.93 -16.42 -24.76
CA TYR A 19 18.67 -15.72 -24.99
C TYR A 19 17.66 -16.50 -25.84
N LYS A 20 18.09 -17.56 -26.55
CA LYS A 20 17.16 -18.48 -27.24
C LYS A 20 16.42 -19.41 -26.28
N ASN A 21 16.91 -19.60 -25.05
CA ASN A 21 16.27 -20.43 -24.05
C ASN A 21 15.15 -19.64 -23.33
N GLU A 22 13.92 -20.12 -23.40
CA GLU A 22 12.75 -19.49 -22.79
C GLU A 22 12.90 -19.32 -21.26
N ASN A 23 13.42 -20.35 -20.58
CA ASN A 23 13.65 -20.28 -19.14
C ASN A 23 14.70 -19.21 -18.79
N PHE A 24 15.76 -19.09 -19.59
CA PHE A 24 16.78 -18.05 -19.36
C PHE A 24 16.19 -16.65 -19.54
N ARG A 25 15.40 -16.42 -20.60
CA ARG A 25 14.70 -15.15 -20.81
C ARG A 25 13.79 -14.80 -19.63
N ARG A 26 13.03 -15.77 -19.14
CA ARG A 26 12.13 -15.61 -18.01
C ARG A 26 12.87 -15.24 -16.72
N TYR A 27 13.95 -15.95 -16.38
CA TYR A 27 14.75 -15.62 -15.20
C TYR A 27 15.44 -14.26 -15.32
N LEU A 28 15.93 -13.92 -16.51
CA LEU A 28 16.54 -12.62 -16.77
C LEU A 28 15.52 -11.49 -16.61
N ALA A 29 14.31 -11.65 -17.15
CA ALA A 29 13.22 -10.68 -16.98
C ALA A 29 12.84 -10.53 -15.50
N ALA A 30 12.67 -11.63 -14.78
CA ALA A 30 12.37 -11.61 -13.34
C ALA A 30 13.45 -10.87 -12.55
N LEU A 31 14.73 -11.14 -12.81
CA LEU A 31 15.86 -10.48 -12.15
C LEU A 31 15.94 -8.99 -12.50
N LEU A 32 15.64 -8.62 -13.74
CA LEU A 32 15.59 -7.23 -14.18
C LEU A 32 14.46 -6.47 -13.48
N PHE A 33 13.24 -7.02 -13.44
CA PHE A 33 12.13 -6.39 -12.72
C PHE A 33 12.39 -6.30 -11.21
N PHE A 34 12.96 -7.36 -10.63
CA PHE A 34 13.40 -7.36 -9.24
C PHE A 34 14.36 -6.19 -8.95
N ALA A 35 15.40 -6.03 -9.77
CA ALA A 35 16.38 -4.97 -9.61
C ALA A 35 15.76 -3.57 -9.80
N LEU A 36 14.93 -3.38 -10.83
CA LEU A 36 14.27 -2.11 -11.11
C LEU A 36 13.29 -1.71 -10.01
N ILE A 37 12.44 -2.62 -9.55
CA ILE A 37 11.48 -2.35 -8.47
C ILE A 37 12.24 -2.03 -7.17
N THR A 38 13.26 -2.83 -6.83
CA THR A 38 14.08 -2.58 -5.63
C THR A 38 14.76 -1.21 -5.69
N LEU A 39 15.33 -0.85 -6.83
CA LEU A 39 15.95 0.45 -7.05
C LEU A 39 14.93 1.59 -6.93
N LEU A 40 13.76 1.43 -7.53
CA LEU A 40 12.72 2.47 -7.54
C LEU A 40 12.15 2.72 -6.14
N VAL A 41 11.92 1.66 -5.36
CA VAL A 41 11.44 1.76 -3.97
C VAL A 41 12.53 2.29 -3.04
N SER A 42 13.80 1.90 -3.25
CA SER A 42 14.90 2.25 -2.33
C SER A 42 15.48 3.65 -2.56
N PHE A 43 15.49 4.16 -3.79
CA PHE A 43 16.15 5.42 -4.11
C PHE A 43 15.16 6.60 -4.16
N GLU A 44 15.52 7.67 -3.45
CA GLU A 44 14.99 9.01 -3.68
C GLU A 44 15.74 9.65 -4.84
N PHE A 45 15.12 9.65 -6.03
CA PHE A 45 15.61 10.36 -7.21
C PHE A 45 15.41 11.89 -7.11
N VAL A 46 15.48 12.46 -5.89
CA VAL A 46 15.33 13.90 -5.66
C VAL A 46 16.72 14.56 -5.68
N PRO A 47 16.96 15.54 -6.57
CA PRO A 47 18.31 16.07 -6.84
C PRO A 47 18.88 17.03 -5.77
N GLU A 48 18.12 17.49 -4.77
CA GLU A 48 18.55 18.55 -3.83
C GLU A 48 18.92 18.09 -2.42
N LYS A 49 19.47 16.88 -2.24
CA LYS A 49 20.04 16.48 -0.94
C LYS A 49 21.55 16.51 -0.98
N VAL A 50 22.17 17.26 -0.07
CA VAL A 50 23.62 17.45 -0.01
C VAL A 50 24.24 16.39 0.88
N ASN A 51 25.30 15.75 0.40
CA ASN A 51 26.05 14.73 1.14
C ASN A 51 27.33 15.36 1.72
N LEU A 52 27.20 16.06 2.85
CA LEU A 52 28.31 16.65 3.59
C LEU A 52 28.60 15.82 4.83
N GLN A 53 29.87 15.45 5.03
CA GLN A 53 30.35 14.76 6.23
C GLN A 53 31.01 15.74 7.20
N LEU A 54 30.99 15.42 8.49
CA LEU A 54 31.68 16.22 9.51
C LEU A 54 33.18 16.35 9.16
N GLY A 55 33.71 17.57 9.20
CA GLY A 55 35.11 17.87 8.85
C GLY A 55 35.40 18.00 7.34
N GLN A 56 34.42 17.74 6.46
CA GLN A 56 34.57 17.95 5.02
C GLN A 56 34.53 19.45 4.67
N ILE A 57 35.25 19.88 3.64
CA ILE A 57 35.13 21.24 3.08
C ILE A 57 33.95 21.29 2.12
N SER A 58 33.03 22.24 2.32
CA SER A 58 31.88 22.39 1.44
C SER A 58 32.29 22.92 0.05
N SER A 59 31.90 22.21 -1.00
CA SER A 59 32.14 22.63 -2.39
C SER A 59 31.16 23.69 -2.90
N SER A 60 30.09 23.97 -2.15
CA SER A 60 29.03 24.89 -2.56
C SER A 60 28.36 25.56 -1.36
N THR A 61 27.91 26.80 -1.53
CA THR A 61 27.10 27.50 -0.52
C THR A 61 25.68 26.93 -0.49
N ILE A 62 25.18 26.54 0.69
CA ILE A 62 23.82 26.00 0.89
C ILE A 62 22.97 27.01 1.65
N TYR A 63 21.76 27.26 1.16
CA TYR A 63 20.77 28.11 1.79
C TYR A 63 19.58 27.28 2.30
N ALA A 64 18.92 27.75 3.35
CA ALA A 64 17.73 27.12 3.89
C ALA A 64 16.53 27.26 2.92
N PRO A 65 15.93 26.15 2.43
CA PRO A 65 14.80 26.19 1.50
C PRO A 65 13.48 26.56 2.19
N ARG A 66 13.43 26.49 3.52
CA ARG A 66 12.25 26.79 4.36
C ARG A 66 12.71 27.20 5.75
N ALA A 67 11.86 27.91 6.48
CA ALA A 67 12.08 28.18 7.89
C ALA A 67 11.79 26.93 8.74
N VAL A 68 12.62 26.64 9.73
CA VAL A 68 12.45 25.52 10.67
C VAL A 68 12.90 25.96 12.06
N SER A 69 12.10 25.64 13.07
CA SER A 69 12.50 25.72 14.47
C SER A 69 12.74 24.30 14.96
N TYR A 70 13.92 24.03 15.53
CA TYR A 70 14.24 22.74 16.12
C TYR A 70 14.93 22.91 17.47
N THR A 71 14.81 21.91 18.32
CA THR A 71 15.49 21.87 19.62
C THR A 71 16.93 21.38 19.42
N ASP A 72 17.91 22.21 19.78
CA ASP A 72 19.32 21.86 19.73
C ASP A 72 19.70 21.13 21.02
N GLN A 73 19.81 19.80 20.93
CA GLN A 73 20.14 18.94 22.06
C GLN A 73 21.54 19.24 22.61
N THR A 74 22.51 19.55 21.75
CA THR A 74 23.89 19.83 22.14
C THR A 74 23.97 21.12 22.97
N LYS A 75 23.36 22.21 22.46
CA LYS A 75 23.30 23.48 23.21
C LYS A 75 22.48 23.36 24.49
N THR A 76 21.39 22.59 24.46
CA THR A 76 20.59 22.34 25.67
C THR A 76 21.40 21.61 26.74
N THR A 77 22.15 20.57 26.36
CA THR A 77 23.03 19.84 27.29
C THR A 77 24.16 20.72 27.83
N GLU A 78 24.72 21.60 27.00
CA GLU A 78 25.76 22.53 27.43
C GLU A 78 25.24 23.56 28.46
N GLU A 79 24.07 24.14 28.23
CA GLU A 79 23.44 25.07 29.18
C GLU A 79 23.03 24.38 30.48
N ARG A 80 22.55 23.13 30.41
CA ARG A 80 22.31 22.30 31.60
C ARG A 80 23.58 22.08 32.42
N ARG A 81 24.71 21.77 31.77
CA ARG A 81 26.00 21.63 32.44
C ARG A 81 26.41 22.92 33.15
N LYS A 82 26.27 24.08 32.48
CA LYS A 82 26.57 25.39 33.09
C LYS A 82 25.68 25.69 34.29
N ALA A 83 24.43 25.23 34.30
CA ALA A 83 23.54 25.38 35.44
C ALA A 83 23.99 24.51 36.64
N MET A 84 24.41 23.26 36.39
CA MET A 84 24.96 22.38 37.42
C MET A 84 26.22 22.94 38.10
N GLU A 85 27.08 23.61 37.33
CA GLU A 85 28.34 24.20 37.83
C GLU A 85 28.13 25.44 38.71
N LYS A 86 26.96 26.09 38.61
CA LYS A 86 26.63 27.29 39.40
C LYS A 86 26.04 26.97 40.78
N VAL A 87 25.76 25.70 41.09
CA VAL A 87 25.19 25.31 42.39
C VAL A 87 26.26 25.46 43.49
N PRO A 88 26.04 26.33 44.49
CA PRO A 88 27.01 26.55 45.57
C PRO A 88 27.10 25.35 46.51
N ARG A 89 28.29 25.10 47.07
CA ARG A 89 28.51 24.09 48.10
C ARG A 89 28.24 24.71 49.47
N VAL A 90 27.08 24.41 50.06
CA VAL A 90 26.68 24.94 51.37
C VAL A 90 26.75 23.80 52.40
N PRO A 91 27.47 23.96 53.53
CA PRO A 91 27.51 22.96 54.60
C PRO A 91 26.17 22.92 55.37
N GLU A 92 25.82 21.74 55.88
CA GLU A 92 24.61 21.50 56.66
C GLU A 92 24.96 21.30 58.15
N ILE A 93 24.17 21.94 59.03
CA ILE A 93 24.36 21.87 60.47
C ILE A 93 23.62 20.64 61.01
N ASN A 94 24.37 19.69 61.56
CA ASN A 94 23.84 18.55 62.28
C ASN A 94 23.46 18.96 63.71
N GLN A 95 22.16 19.15 63.94
CA GLN A 95 21.60 19.55 65.24
C GLN A 95 21.75 18.47 66.33
N ASP A 96 21.92 17.20 65.96
CA ASP A 96 22.11 16.11 66.92
C ASP A 96 23.46 16.27 67.64
N VAL A 97 24.50 16.68 66.92
CA VAL A 97 25.81 16.98 67.52
C VAL A 97 25.70 18.13 68.53
N SER A 98 24.95 19.19 68.19
CA SER A 98 24.70 20.31 69.12
C SER A 98 24.00 19.86 70.39
N THR A 99 23.08 18.90 70.27
CA THR A 99 22.32 18.34 71.39
C THR A 99 23.20 17.46 72.28
N VAL A 100 23.99 16.56 71.68
CA VAL A 100 24.91 15.66 72.41
C VAL A 100 25.96 16.45 73.18
N VAL A 101 26.58 17.48 72.57
CA VAL A 101 27.60 18.30 73.24
C VAL A 101 27.04 18.99 74.50
N ARG A 102 25.78 19.44 74.48
CA ARG A 102 25.14 20.03 75.66
C ARG A 102 24.82 19.00 76.72
N GLN A 103 24.38 17.81 76.30
CA GLN A 103 24.09 16.72 77.22
C GLN A 103 25.35 16.30 77.97
N ASP A 104 26.46 16.08 77.26
CA ASP A 104 27.76 15.70 77.84
C ASP A 104 28.23 16.73 78.89
N VAL A 105 28.13 18.03 78.57
CA VAL A 105 28.52 19.11 79.50
C VAL A 105 27.62 19.16 80.74
N ASN A 106 26.31 19.03 80.55
CA ASN A 106 25.34 19.07 81.65
C ASN A 106 25.49 17.87 82.58
N GLU A 107 25.83 16.69 82.05
CA GLU A 107 26.08 15.48 82.84
C GLU A 107 27.29 15.66 83.77
N VAL A 108 28.42 16.12 83.22
CA VAL A 108 29.62 16.42 84.02
C VAL A 108 29.32 17.46 85.12
N LEU A 109 28.63 18.54 84.78
CA LEU A 109 28.28 19.59 85.75
C LEU A 109 27.31 19.08 86.83
N LYS A 110 26.39 18.18 86.48
CA LYS A 110 25.48 17.54 87.44
C LYS A 110 26.24 16.64 88.41
N GLU A 111 27.20 15.85 87.94
CA GLU A 111 28.03 15.00 88.79
C GLU A 111 28.93 15.83 89.72
N ILE A 112 29.53 16.92 89.20
CA ILE A 112 30.30 17.88 90.02
C ILE A 112 29.42 18.46 91.13
N LYS A 113 28.17 18.84 90.80
CA LYS A 113 27.21 19.35 91.78
C LYS A 113 26.88 18.32 92.87
N THR A 114 26.71 17.05 92.51
CA THR A 114 26.48 15.96 93.46
C THR A 114 27.67 15.78 94.42
N VAL A 115 28.91 15.86 93.91
CA VAL A 115 30.12 15.78 94.75
C VAL A 115 30.25 16.99 95.68
N GLN A 116 29.85 18.18 95.23
CA GLN A 116 29.84 19.39 96.06
C GLN A 116 28.79 19.32 97.18
N ALA A 117 27.60 18.78 96.88
CA ALA A 117 26.48 18.67 97.81
C ALA A 117 26.66 17.57 98.89
N ASP A 118 27.57 16.63 98.69
CA ASP A 118 27.90 15.57 99.64
C ASP A 118 28.61 16.15 100.88
N THR A 119 27.91 16.35 102.00
CA THR A 119 28.50 16.91 103.23
C THR A 119 29.23 15.88 104.10
N GLU A 120 29.18 14.59 103.76
CA GLU A 120 29.72 13.49 104.59
C GLU A 120 31.13 13.06 104.16
N SER A 121 31.49 13.23 102.88
CA SER A 121 32.82 12.87 102.36
C SER A 121 33.93 13.84 102.78
N GLU A 122 35.11 13.31 103.14
CA GLU A 122 36.32 14.11 103.37
C GLU A 122 36.74 14.93 102.14
N PRO A 123 37.34 16.13 102.31
CA PRO A 123 37.78 16.97 101.18
C PRO A 123 38.71 16.24 100.19
N ALA A 124 39.60 15.37 100.67
CA ALA A 124 40.49 14.58 99.82
C ALA A 124 39.72 13.56 98.95
N ALA A 125 38.66 12.95 99.49
CA ALA A 125 37.81 12.02 98.76
C ALA A 125 36.98 12.74 97.68
N LYS A 126 36.51 13.97 97.95
CA LYS A 126 35.82 14.80 96.94
C LYS A 126 36.74 15.19 95.78
N VAL A 127 37.98 15.58 96.07
CA VAL A 127 38.98 15.92 95.04
C VAL A 127 39.27 14.71 94.14
N ALA A 128 39.36 13.50 94.70
CA ALA A 128 39.51 12.27 93.92
C ALA A 128 38.30 11.99 93.02
N LYS A 129 37.07 12.18 93.52
CA LYS A 129 35.83 12.05 92.71
C LYS A 129 35.78 13.09 91.59
N LEU A 130 36.08 14.36 91.86
CA LEU A 130 36.12 15.41 90.83
C LEU A 130 37.17 15.12 89.75
N ARG A 131 38.34 14.58 90.14
CA ARG A 131 39.39 14.17 89.19
C ARG A 131 38.94 13.04 88.27
N ALA A 132 38.04 12.15 88.73
CA ALA A 132 37.50 11.07 87.91
C ALA A 132 36.39 11.55 86.95
N ILE A 133 35.61 12.55 87.36
CA ILE A 133 34.46 13.09 86.60
C ILE A 133 34.91 14.07 85.50
N ILE A 134 35.91 14.91 85.79
CA ILE A 134 36.35 15.95 84.86
C ILE A 134 37.29 15.32 83.81
N PRO A 135 36.93 15.35 82.51
CA PRO A 135 37.65 14.59 81.48
C PRO A 135 38.96 15.27 81.00
N PHE A 136 39.44 16.27 81.73
CA PHE A 136 40.67 17.02 81.44
C PHE A 136 41.40 17.38 82.74
N SER A 137 42.70 17.62 82.62
CA SER A 137 43.55 17.92 83.78
C SER A 137 43.30 19.33 84.30
N LEU A 138 43.03 19.44 85.60
CA LEU A 138 42.97 20.71 86.33
C LEU A 138 44.05 20.73 87.43
N PRO A 139 44.61 21.91 87.78
CA PRO A 139 45.51 22.04 88.92
C PRO A 139 44.84 21.57 90.22
N GLU A 140 45.61 20.95 91.11
CA GLU A 140 45.10 20.39 92.37
C GLU A 140 44.52 21.46 93.31
N SER A 141 45.07 22.69 93.25
CA SER A 141 44.52 23.86 93.94
C SER A 141 43.07 24.16 93.51
N ILE A 142 42.79 24.10 92.21
CA ILE A 142 41.46 24.35 91.63
C ILE A 142 40.48 23.24 91.99
N LEU A 143 40.91 21.98 91.98
CA LEU A 143 40.06 20.85 92.38
C LEU A 143 39.66 20.93 93.87
N THR A 144 40.58 21.37 94.72
CA THR A 144 40.32 21.56 96.15
C THR A 144 39.30 22.67 96.39
N GLU A 145 39.43 23.79 95.66
CA GLU A 145 38.50 24.91 95.74
C GLU A 145 37.11 24.55 95.18
N LEU A 146 37.05 23.79 94.08
CA LEU A 146 35.79 23.27 93.53
C LEU A 146 35.11 22.29 94.50
N ALA A 147 35.86 21.43 95.20
CA ALA A 147 35.30 20.46 96.15
C ALA A 147 34.64 21.11 97.39
N GLN A 148 35.06 22.33 97.74
CA GLN A 148 34.57 23.09 98.89
C GLN A 148 33.57 24.19 98.52
N SER A 149 33.35 24.42 97.22
CA SER A 149 32.47 25.48 96.71
C SER A 149 30.99 25.13 96.78
N ASN A 150 30.14 26.17 96.77
CA ASN A 150 28.68 26.03 96.81
C ASN A 150 28.12 25.45 95.49
N PRO A 151 27.27 24.40 95.54
CA PRO A 151 26.58 23.83 94.37
C PRO A 151 25.87 24.85 93.46
N THR A 152 25.39 25.98 93.99
CA THR A 152 24.69 27.03 93.21
C THR A 152 25.60 27.71 92.18
N ASN A 153 26.91 27.80 92.43
CA ASN A 153 27.87 28.37 91.47
C ASN A 153 28.04 27.46 90.24
N THR A 154 27.83 26.15 90.40
CA THR A 154 27.85 25.17 89.32
C THR A 154 26.64 25.32 88.39
N ASP A 155 25.48 25.69 88.93
CA ASP A 155 24.28 26.00 88.11
C ASP A 155 24.48 27.28 87.28
N GLN A 156 25.12 28.30 87.85
CA GLN A 156 25.47 29.52 87.12
C GLN A 156 26.48 29.26 86.00
N LEU A 157 27.46 28.39 86.25
CA LEU A 157 28.40 27.94 85.23
C LEU A 157 27.68 27.16 84.13
N ALA A 158 26.76 26.26 84.47
CA ALA A 158 25.98 25.48 83.50
C ALA A 158 25.19 26.38 82.53
N ALA A 159 24.45 27.35 83.06
CA ALA A 159 23.75 28.33 82.23
C ALA A 159 24.72 29.14 81.35
N GLY A 160 25.90 29.45 81.88
CA GLY A 160 26.93 30.18 81.15
C GLY A 160 27.53 29.40 79.98
N VAL A 161 27.92 28.15 80.23
CA VAL A 161 28.51 27.26 79.22
C VAL A 161 27.49 26.91 78.14
N VAL A 162 26.25 26.56 78.50
CA VAL A 162 25.18 26.29 77.53
C VAL A 162 24.90 27.52 76.64
N GLY A 163 24.94 28.73 77.21
CA GLY A 163 24.80 29.96 76.45
C GLY A 163 25.89 30.15 75.39
N VAL A 164 27.16 29.85 75.73
CA VAL A 164 28.28 29.91 74.78
C VAL A 164 28.18 28.80 73.74
N LEU A 165 27.84 27.58 74.13
CA LEU A 165 27.62 26.47 73.19
C LEU A 165 26.51 26.80 72.18
N THR A 166 25.43 27.47 72.60
CA THR A 166 24.35 27.91 71.71
C THR A 166 24.82 28.95 70.70
N GLU A 167 25.66 29.89 71.12
CA GLU A 167 26.21 30.92 70.25
C GLU A 167 27.05 30.31 69.11
N PHE A 168 27.87 29.30 69.41
CA PHE A 168 28.79 28.74 68.42
C PHE A 168 28.25 27.55 67.63
N LEU A 169 27.36 26.74 68.20
CA LEU A 169 26.84 25.55 67.53
C LEU A 169 25.57 25.83 66.71
N ASP A 170 24.74 26.80 67.12
CA ASP A 170 23.41 27.00 66.52
C ASP A 170 23.29 28.31 65.73
N ARG A 171 24.15 29.31 65.98
CA ARG A 171 24.10 30.60 65.27
C ARG A 171 25.24 30.69 64.26
N GLY A 172 24.90 30.85 62.97
CA GLY A 172 25.86 30.96 61.87
C GLY A 172 25.91 29.71 60.99
N GLU A 173 27.06 29.43 60.38
CA GLU A 173 27.29 28.30 59.46
C GLU A 173 27.65 26.97 60.17
N GLY A 174 27.56 26.95 61.50
CA GLY A 174 28.04 25.85 62.34
C GLY A 174 29.57 25.82 62.45
N ILE A 175 30.11 24.74 62.99
CA ILE A 175 31.55 24.54 63.20
C ILE A 175 32.04 23.45 62.25
N SER A 176 32.90 23.80 61.30
CA SER A 176 33.59 22.82 60.46
C SER A 176 34.78 22.21 61.21
N ALA A 177 35.26 21.06 60.74
CA ALA A 177 36.44 20.40 61.31
C ALA A 177 37.69 21.29 61.26
N GLU A 178 37.82 22.12 60.22
CA GLU A 178 38.95 23.04 60.00
C GLU A 178 38.95 24.21 60.98
N GLN A 179 37.76 24.74 61.30
CA GLN A 179 37.59 25.89 62.19
C GLN A 179 37.54 25.51 63.68
N LEU A 180 37.35 24.22 64.00
CA LEU A 180 37.10 23.74 65.35
C LEU A 180 38.15 24.22 66.37
N ALA A 181 39.44 24.21 66.01
CA ALA A 181 40.52 24.65 66.90
C ALA A 181 40.41 26.15 67.25
N GLU A 182 40.14 26.99 66.26
CA GLU A 182 39.96 28.43 66.45
C GLU A 182 38.70 28.73 67.28
N VAL A 183 37.60 28.04 66.98
CA VAL A 183 36.33 28.22 67.69
C VAL A 183 36.44 27.80 69.16
N LYS A 184 37.18 26.72 69.47
CA LYS A 184 37.46 26.31 70.87
C LYS A 184 38.16 27.39 71.67
N GLU A 185 39.12 28.10 71.06
CA GLU A 185 39.81 29.22 71.72
C GLU A 185 38.88 30.42 71.91
N LYS A 186 38.12 30.81 70.87
CA LYS A 186 37.14 31.91 70.98
C LYS A 186 36.08 31.63 72.04
N ALA A 187 35.58 30.41 72.10
CA ALA A 187 34.55 30.01 73.05
C ALA A 187 35.11 29.96 74.49
N ALA A 188 36.38 29.57 74.68
CA ALA A 188 37.07 29.67 75.97
C ALA A 188 37.30 31.13 76.41
N THR A 189 37.65 32.03 75.49
CA THR A 189 37.72 33.48 75.77
C THR A 189 36.35 34.02 76.17
N ARG A 190 35.28 33.59 75.50
CA ARG A 190 33.91 34.02 75.83
C ARG A 190 33.46 33.59 77.22
N ILE A 191 33.96 32.46 77.72
CA ILE A 191 33.79 32.04 79.11
C ILE A 191 34.65 32.89 80.06
N ALA A 192 35.87 33.27 79.65
CA ALA A 192 36.75 34.13 80.44
C ALA A 192 36.19 35.54 80.67
N ASP A 193 35.49 36.07 79.67
CA ASP A 193 34.82 37.39 79.73
C ASP A 193 33.63 37.40 80.69
N ARG A 194 33.11 36.23 81.07
CA ARG A 194 32.07 36.12 82.08
C ARG A 194 32.72 36.22 83.47
N GLN A 195 32.11 36.99 84.37
CA GLN A 195 32.60 37.26 85.73
C GLN A 195 32.43 36.05 86.68
N PHE A 196 32.93 34.88 86.29
CA PHE A 196 32.99 33.69 87.14
C PHE A 196 34.20 33.74 88.08
N ALA A 197 34.05 33.17 89.27
CA ALA A 197 35.19 32.91 90.16
C ALA A 197 36.24 32.02 89.46
N GLU A 198 37.51 32.18 89.82
CA GLU A 198 38.64 31.55 89.12
C GLU A 198 38.48 30.04 88.88
N PRO A 199 38.03 29.22 89.86
CA PRO A 199 37.85 27.78 89.65
C PRO A 199 36.80 27.44 88.58
N TYR A 200 35.69 28.18 88.59
CA TYR A 200 34.58 27.99 87.66
C TYR A 200 34.91 28.52 86.26
N ARG A 201 35.72 29.59 86.17
CA ARG A 201 36.23 30.11 84.91
C ARG A 201 37.15 29.09 84.22
N ILE A 202 38.10 28.51 84.95
CA ILE A 202 39.03 27.51 84.41
C ILE A 202 38.27 26.21 84.05
N LEU A 203 37.34 25.78 84.91
CA LEU A 203 36.46 24.64 84.63
C LEU A 203 35.62 24.86 83.35
N GLY A 204 34.99 26.02 83.21
CA GLY A 204 34.19 26.37 82.03
C GLY A 204 35.00 26.43 80.73
N GLN A 205 36.22 26.97 80.79
CA GLN A 205 37.15 26.96 79.65
C GLN A 205 37.51 25.54 79.24
N GLY A 206 37.82 24.68 80.21
CA GLY A 206 38.12 23.27 79.95
C GLY A 206 36.93 22.51 79.36
N LEU A 207 35.72 22.73 79.88
CA LEU A 207 34.48 22.09 79.38
C LEU A 207 34.21 22.44 77.91
N VAL A 208 34.28 23.73 77.56
CA VAL A 208 34.06 24.16 76.17
C VAL A 208 35.17 23.64 75.25
N LYS A 209 36.44 23.70 75.66
CA LYS A 209 37.55 23.17 74.84
C LYS A 209 37.47 21.66 74.64
N HIS A 210 37.02 20.91 75.66
CA HIS A 210 36.93 19.46 75.59
C HIS A 210 35.71 19.00 74.78
N PHE A 211 34.53 19.52 75.09
CA PHE A 211 33.27 19.00 74.56
C PHE A 211 32.83 19.61 73.23
N LEU A 212 33.32 20.79 72.84
CA LEU A 212 32.97 21.37 71.55
C LEU A 212 33.44 20.48 70.39
N ARG A 213 32.54 20.14 69.46
CA ARG A 213 32.77 19.28 68.30
C ARG A 213 32.29 19.99 67.03
N ALA A 214 32.83 19.57 65.89
CA ALA A 214 32.35 20.04 64.58
C ALA A 214 30.93 19.51 64.32
N ASN A 215 30.02 20.38 63.90
CA ASN A 215 28.64 20.05 63.59
C ASN A 215 28.22 20.48 62.17
N ALA A 216 29.09 21.10 61.39
CA ALA A 216 28.85 21.44 59.99
C ALA A 216 29.50 20.41 59.06
N PHE A 217 28.70 19.72 58.24
CA PHE A 217 29.16 18.68 57.31
C PHE A 217 28.64 18.92 55.89
N PHE A 218 29.36 18.41 54.89
CA PHE A 218 28.94 18.51 53.50
C PHE A 218 28.15 17.27 53.07
N ASP A 219 26.91 17.45 52.64
CA ASP A 219 26.08 16.39 52.08
C ASP A 219 26.26 16.32 50.55
N ASN A 220 26.99 15.31 50.09
CA ASN A 220 27.22 15.07 48.66
C ASN A 220 25.93 14.67 47.92
N GLU A 221 25.01 13.93 48.55
CA GLU A 221 23.80 13.45 47.88
C GLU A 221 22.85 14.61 47.61
N LYS A 222 22.63 15.46 48.61
CA LYS A 222 21.81 16.66 48.48
C LYS A 222 22.42 17.66 47.49
N TYR A 223 23.74 17.78 47.45
CA TYR A 223 24.43 18.59 46.43
C TYR A 223 24.17 18.07 45.02
N HIS A 224 24.26 16.76 44.78
CA HIS A 224 23.94 16.16 43.49
C HIS A 224 22.46 16.31 43.10
N LEU A 225 21.55 16.21 44.06
CA LEU A 225 20.12 16.45 43.84
C LEU A 225 19.87 17.88 43.35
N LEU A 226 20.47 18.88 44.02
CA LEU A 226 20.36 20.29 43.64
C LEU A 226 20.97 20.56 42.25
N GLN A 227 22.07 19.87 41.88
CA GLN A 227 22.61 19.94 40.52
C GLN A 227 21.63 19.39 39.49
N GLN A 228 20.96 18.28 39.80
CA GLN A 228 19.98 17.69 38.89
C GLN A 228 18.75 18.60 38.72
N GLU A 229 18.21 19.15 39.81
CA GLU A 229 17.11 20.11 39.75
C GLU A 229 17.48 21.36 38.94
N ALA A 230 18.70 21.87 39.12
CA ALA A 230 19.22 23.00 38.34
C ALA A 230 19.33 22.68 36.84
N ALA A 231 19.71 21.44 36.47
CA ALA A 231 19.74 21.00 35.08
C ALA A 231 18.33 20.83 34.49
N GLU A 232 17.38 20.31 35.26
CA GLU A 232 15.99 20.10 34.82
C GLU A 232 15.24 21.44 34.65
N GLY A 233 15.60 22.46 35.43
CA GLY A 233 15.05 23.81 35.31
C GLY A 233 15.46 24.57 34.04
N VAL A 234 16.46 24.10 33.27
CA VAL A 234 16.88 24.77 32.02
C VAL A 234 15.93 24.40 30.88
N PRO A 235 15.23 25.37 30.29
CA PRO A 235 14.36 25.13 29.14
C PRO A 235 15.18 24.72 27.92
N ALA A 236 14.59 23.88 27.07
CA ALA A 236 15.26 23.41 25.87
C ALA A 236 15.58 24.56 24.91
N VAL A 237 16.83 24.63 24.44
CA VAL A 237 17.31 25.69 23.54
C VAL A 237 16.75 25.45 22.14
N ARG A 238 15.92 26.38 21.66
CA ARG A 238 15.34 26.34 20.30
C ARG A 238 16.17 27.18 19.35
N VAL A 239 16.58 26.58 18.23
CA VAL A 239 17.28 27.25 17.14
C VAL A 239 16.27 27.50 16.02
N ASN A 240 16.13 28.76 15.61
CA ASN A 240 15.24 29.19 14.53
C ASN A 240 16.06 29.46 13.27
N ILE A 241 15.82 28.68 12.22
CA ILE A 241 16.40 28.88 10.89
C ILE A 241 15.37 29.64 10.03
N GLN A 242 15.79 30.73 9.40
CA GLN A 242 14.94 31.54 8.51
C GLN A 242 15.01 31.04 7.06
N TYR A 243 13.97 31.35 6.28
CA TYR A 243 14.01 31.09 4.83
C TYR A 243 15.16 31.86 4.17
N ARG A 244 15.93 31.19 3.30
CA ARG A 244 17.15 31.69 2.65
C ARG A 244 18.29 32.07 3.61
N GLU A 245 18.23 31.64 4.86
CA GLU A 245 19.39 31.72 5.74
C GLU A 245 20.53 30.88 5.17
N ARG A 246 21.75 31.42 5.21
CA ARG A 246 22.94 30.71 4.73
C ARG A 246 23.35 29.69 5.79
N ILE A 247 23.36 28.41 5.41
CA ILE A 247 23.68 27.31 6.33
C ILE A 247 25.16 26.99 6.33
N ILE A 248 25.79 26.95 5.15
CA ILE A 248 27.23 26.73 4.99
C ILE A 248 27.71 27.46 3.74
N THR A 249 28.91 28.04 3.78
CA THR A 249 29.53 28.73 2.64
C THR A 249 30.47 27.78 1.91
N GLN A 250 30.65 27.98 0.60
CA GLN A 250 31.71 27.31 -0.15
C GLN A 250 33.07 27.60 0.49
N GLY A 251 33.84 26.56 0.79
CA GLY A 251 35.14 26.65 1.47
C GLY A 251 35.09 26.47 2.99
N ASP A 252 33.91 26.51 3.62
CA ASP A 252 33.78 26.27 5.06
C ASP A 252 33.94 24.79 5.40
N VAL A 253 34.54 24.51 6.56
CA VAL A 253 34.59 23.17 7.15
C VAL A 253 33.24 22.85 7.79
N VAL A 254 32.70 21.66 7.49
CA VAL A 254 31.41 21.19 8.02
C VAL A 254 31.54 20.90 9.52
N THR A 255 30.79 21.64 10.34
CA THR A 255 30.69 21.47 11.80
C THR A 255 29.46 20.65 12.18
N GLU A 256 29.38 20.21 13.45
CA GLU A 256 28.19 19.52 13.97
C GLU A 256 26.93 20.39 13.88
N GLU A 257 27.07 21.71 14.06
CA GLU A 257 25.97 22.66 13.89
C GLU A 257 25.46 22.68 12.44
N HIS A 258 26.34 22.63 11.44
CA HIS A 258 25.94 22.54 10.04
C HIS A 258 25.16 21.25 9.76
N ILE A 259 25.61 20.12 10.30
CA ILE A 259 24.90 18.83 10.16
C ILE A 259 23.53 18.87 10.83
N ALA A 260 23.43 19.38 12.06
CA ALA A 260 22.16 19.50 12.78
C ALA A 260 21.15 20.39 12.03
N LYS A 261 21.61 21.53 11.48
CA LYS A 261 20.78 22.39 10.62
C LYS A 261 20.33 21.69 9.33
N LEU A 262 21.23 20.97 8.65
CA LEU A 262 20.90 20.23 7.43
C LEU A 262 19.93 19.07 7.69
N GLN A 263 20.04 18.38 8.83
CA GLN A 263 19.11 17.35 9.26
C GLN A 263 17.73 17.95 9.60
N ALA A 264 17.68 19.04 10.37
CA ALA A 264 16.45 19.75 10.70
C ALA A 264 15.72 20.27 9.44
N LEU A 265 16.47 20.72 8.43
CA LEU A 265 15.93 21.17 7.15
C LEU A 265 15.51 20.00 6.24
N GLY A 266 15.94 18.77 6.52
CA GLY A 266 15.70 17.60 5.67
C GLY A 266 16.60 17.55 4.41
N LEU A 267 17.68 18.33 4.41
CA LEU A 267 18.64 18.47 3.31
C LEU A 267 19.77 17.44 3.35
N SER A 268 19.96 16.77 4.49
CA SER A 268 20.91 15.67 4.61
C SER A 268 20.37 14.45 3.86
N ARG A 269 21.16 13.84 2.97
CA ARG A 269 20.86 12.48 2.51
C ARG A 269 20.92 11.55 3.72
N PRO A 270 19.87 10.78 4.04
CA PRO A 270 20.08 9.61 4.88
C PRO A 270 21.09 8.73 4.13
N GLN A 271 22.16 8.32 4.80
CA GLN A 271 23.01 7.26 4.26
C GLN A 271 22.09 6.05 4.10
N GLN A 272 21.68 5.75 2.86
CA GLN A 272 21.00 4.49 2.57
C GLN A 272 22.05 3.42 2.82
N THR A 273 21.96 2.80 3.99
CA THR A 273 22.85 1.72 4.36
C THR A 273 22.57 0.54 3.44
N PHE A 274 23.61 -0.23 3.13
CA PHE A 274 23.47 -1.50 2.41
C PHE A 274 22.37 -2.39 3.03
N THR A 275 22.15 -2.27 4.35
CA THR A 275 21.08 -2.96 5.09
C THR A 275 19.67 -2.57 4.62
N THR A 276 19.40 -1.28 4.36
CA THR A 276 18.08 -0.83 3.89
C THR A 276 17.81 -1.32 2.47
N LEU A 277 18.81 -1.23 1.58
CA LEU A 277 18.69 -1.76 0.22
C LEU A 277 18.47 -3.28 0.22
N PHE A 278 19.20 -4.01 1.06
CA PHE A 278 19.04 -5.46 1.21
C PHE A 278 17.66 -5.82 1.77
N GLY A 279 17.18 -5.11 2.80
CA GLY A 279 15.85 -5.31 3.37
C GLY A 279 14.73 -5.05 2.36
N THR A 280 14.80 -3.94 1.62
CA THR A 280 13.85 -3.64 0.54
C THR A 280 13.91 -4.70 -0.57
N GLY A 281 15.12 -5.13 -0.95
CA GLY A 281 15.30 -6.24 -1.89
C GLY A 281 14.63 -7.52 -1.41
N LEU A 282 14.82 -7.91 -0.14
CA LEU A 282 14.18 -9.10 0.42
C LEU A 282 12.65 -8.99 0.40
N LEU A 283 12.10 -7.81 0.73
CA LEU A 283 10.67 -7.55 0.63
C LEU A 283 10.16 -7.70 -0.81
N VAL A 284 10.82 -7.08 -1.79
CA VAL A 284 10.45 -7.19 -3.21
C VAL A 284 10.52 -8.64 -3.68
N ALA A 285 11.57 -9.39 -3.31
CA ALA A 285 11.71 -10.81 -3.63
C ALA A 285 10.56 -11.64 -3.05
N LEU A 286 10.19 -11.40 -1.79
CA LEU A 286 9.08 -12.07 -1.13
C LEU A 286 7.75 -11.80 -1.87
N LEU A 287 7.43 -10.52 -2.13
CA LEU A 287 6.18 -10.15 -2.79
C LEU A 287 6.10 -10.69 -4.22
N MET A 288 7.19 -10.66 -4.98
CA MET A 288 7.25 -11.29 -6.32
C MET A 288 7.05 -12.80 -6.23
N THR A 289 7.66 -13.46 -5.24
CA THR A 289 7.51 -14.91 -5.04
C THR A 289 6.07 -15.28 -4.73
N VAL A 290 5.36 -14.48 -3.93
CA VAL A 290 3.93 -14.71 -3.63
C VAL A 290 3.08 -14.63 -4.90
N VAL A 291 3.31 -13.66 -5.80
CA VAL A 291 2.58 -13.57 -7.08
C VAL A 291 2.89 -14.76 -7.99
N LEU A 292 4.16 -15.15 -8.09
CA LEU A 292 4.58 -16.30 -8.89
C LEU A 292 4.02 -17.62 -8.34
N LEU A 293 3.99 -17.79 -7.03
CA LEU A 293 3.43 -18.97 -6.37
C LEU A 293 1.91 -19.03 -6.56
N TYR A 294 1.21 -17.90 -6.37
CA TYR A 294 -0.23 -17.81 -6.59
C TYR A 294 -0.62 -18.18 -8.03
N THR A 295 0.07 -17.60 -9.02
CA THR A 295 -0.16 -17.93 -10.43
C THR A 295 0.21 -19.39 -10.74
N TYR A 296 1.30 -19.92 -10.18
CA TYR A 296 1.67 -21.33 -10.35
C TYR A 296 0.61 -22.31 -9.83
N ILE A 297 -0.02 -22.01 -8.69
CA ILE A 297 -1.02 -22.88 -8.05
C ILE A 297 -2.40 -22.72 -8.70
N HIS A 298 -2.87 -21.49 -8.87
CA HIS A 298 -4.26 -21.21 -9.24
C HIS A 298 -4.48 -20.85 -10.72
N HIS A 299 -3.47 -20.36 -11.43
CA HIS A 299 -3.58 -19.87 -12.81
C HIS A 299 -2.38 -20.30 -13.67
N LYS A 300 -2.26 -21.62 -13.91
CA LYS A 300 -1.12 -22.21 -14.63
C LYS A 300 -0.98 -21.68 -16.06
N ASP A 301 -2.09 -21.31 -16.68
CA ASP A 301 -2.17 -20.62 -17.96
C ASP A 301 -1.45 -19.26 -17.91
N ILE A 302 -1.69 -18.45 -16.87
CA ILE A 302 -0.99 -17.19 -16.64
C ILE A 302 0.49 -17.42 -16.31
N TYR A 303 0.79 -18.40 -15.45
CA TYR A 303 2.16 -18.69 -15.06
C TYR A 303 3.03 -19.20 -16.22
N ARG A 304 2.47 -19.94 -17.18
CA ARG A 304 3.20 -20.46 -18.34
C ARG A 304 3.37 -19.41 -19.44
N ASN A 305 2.54 -18.38 -19.45
CA ASN A 305 2.59 -17.33 -20.46
C ASN A 305 3.51 -16.17 -20.01
N ASP A 306 4.73 -16.15 -20.54
CA ASP A 306 5.71 -15.09 -20.25
C ASP A 306 5.16 -13.69 -20.54
N SER A 307 4.32 -13.53 -21.56
CA SER A 307 3.69 -12.26 -21.90
C SER A 307 2.80 -11.75 -20.77
N TYR A 308 2.01 -12.62 -20.13
CA TYR A 308 1.14 -12.22 -19.03
C TYR A 308 1.92 -11.88 -17.75
N LEU A 309 3.00 -12.60 -17.47
CA LEU A 309 3.89 -12.25 -16.34
C LEU A 309 4.60 -10.91 -16.57
N ASN A 310 5.06 -10.66 -17.81
CA ASN A 310 5.65 -9.38 -18.19
C ASN A 310 4.62 -8.24 -18.12
N LEU A 311 3.37 -8.49 -18.50
CA LEU A 311 2.28 -7.52 -18.36
C LEU A 311 2.11 -7.09 -16.90
N ILE A 312 1.99 -8.04 -15.97
CA ILE A 312 1.85 -7.75 -14.54
C ILE A 312 3.05 -6.93 -14.05
N ALA A 313 4.27 -7.35 -14.40
CA ALA A 313 5.48 -6.67 -13.98
C ALA A 313 5.60 -5.24 -14.55
N ILE A 314 5.22 -5.03 -15.82
CA ILE A 314 5.22 -3.71 -16.47
C ILE A 314 4.16 -2.80 -15.85
N VAL A 315 2.94 -3.29 -15.61
CA VAL A 315 1.88 -2.50 -14.96
C VAL A 315 2.31 -2.09 -13.55
N VAL A 316 2.89 -3.00 -12.77
CA VAL A 316 3.44 -2.69 -11.43
C VAL A 316 4.55 -1.66 -11.53
N LEU A 317 5.51 -1.85 -12.45
CA LEU A 317 6.64 -0.93 -12.61
C LEU A 317 6.17 0.47 -13.02
N ILE A 318 5.27 0.58 -14.01
CA ILE A 318 4.71 1.87 -14.45
C ILE A 318 3.99 2.55 -13.29
N THR A 319 3.17 1.84 -12.54
CA THR A 319 2.47 2.41 -11.37
C THR A 319 3.44 2.93 -10.33
N LEU A 320 4.51 2.19 -10.02
CA LEU A 320 5.54 2.66 -9.11
C LEU A 320 6.27 3.89 -9.66
N VAL A 321 6.62 3.93 -10.94
CA VAL A 321 7.20 5.12 -11.61
C VAL A 321 6.28 6.33 -11.49
N VAL A 322 4.99 6.17 -11.82
CA VAL A 322 4.01 7.26 -11.74
C VAL A 322 3.81 7.70 -10.30
N SER A 323 3.67 6.78 -9.34
CA SER A 323 3.59 7.10 -7.90
C SER A 323 4.84 7.86 -7.44
N ARG A 324 6.03 7.49 -7.90
CA ARG A 324 7.27 8.19 -7.56
C ARG A 324 7.29 9.60 -8.13
N ALA A 325 6.88 9.76 -9.38
CA ALA A 325 6.77 11.07 -10.03
C ALA A 325 5.77 11.97 -9.32
N VAL A 326 4.61 11.44 -8.93
CA VAL A 326 3.59 12.12 -8.13
C VAL A 326 4.17 12.57 -6.78
N MET A 327 4.85 11.69 -6.04
CA MET A 327 5.49 12.02 -4.76
C MET A 327 6.65 13.03 -4.88
N ALA A 328 7.24 13.17 -6.07
CA ALA A 328 8.29 14.15 -6.32
C ALA A 328 7.74 15.57 -6.59
N ILE A 329 6.43 15.72 -6.77
CA ILE A 329 5.79 17.04 -6.98
C ILE A 329 5.85 17.83 -5.67
N ASN A 330 6.56 18.96 -5.67
CA ASN A 330 6.62 19.87 -4.53
C ASN A 330 5.73 21.10 -4.78
N ILE A 331 4.71 21.29 -3.95
CA ILE A 331 3.84 22.48 -3.99
C ILE A 331 4.34 23.51 -2.96
N SER A 332 5.28 24.34 -3.37
CA SER A 332 5.93 25.33 -2.47
C SER A 332 4.95 26.33 -1.84
N LYS A 333 3.78 26.56 -2.46
CA LYS A 333 2.77 27.49 -1.94
C LYS A 333 1.94 26.91 -0.78
N TRP A 334 1.78 25.58 -0.72
CA TRP A 334 0.94 24.87 0.27
C TRP A 334 1.67 23.60 0.75
N PRO A 335 2.70 23.72 1.61
CA PRO A 335 3.58 22.61 1.96
C PRO A 335 2.86 21.45 2.66
N GLU A 336 1.88 21.77 3.50
CA GLU A 336 1.07 20.75 4.21
C GLU A 336 0.24 19.92 3.25
N PHE A 337 -0.43 20.55 2.28
CA PHE A 337 -1.15 19.83 1.23
C PHE A 337 -0.20 19.07 0.30
N GLY A 338 0.96 19.66 -0.01
CA GLY A 338 2.02 19.04 -0.80
C GLY A 338 2.51 17.72 -0.19
N SER A 339 2.60 17.65 1.14
CA SER A 339 2.99 16.42 1.83
C SER A 339 2.00 15.26 1.66
N LEU A 340 0.74 15.54 1.31
CA LEU A 340 -0.32 14.55 1.14
C LEU A 340 -0.48 14.06 -0.32
N ILE A 341 0.28 14.62 -1.27
CA ILE A 341 0.19 14.28 -2.70
C ILE A 341 0.41 12.78 -2.97
N GLY A 342 1.09 12.06 -2.07
CA GLY A 342 1.22 10.61 -2.15
C GLY A 342 -0.10 9.85 -2.25
N PHE A 343 -1.24 10.43 -1.82
CA PHE A 343 -2.57 9.85 -2.01
C PHE A 343 -3.02 9.78 -3.49
N LEU A 344 -2.35 10.47 -4.41
CA LEU A 344 -2.60 10.39 -5.86
C LEU A 344 -1.94 9.18 -6.54
N ALA A 345 -1.22 8.33 -5.80
CA ALA A 345 -0.66 7.08 -6.31
C ALA A 345 -1.74 6.22 -7.01
N PRO A 346 -1.60 5.88 -8.31
CA PRO A 346 -2.69 5.27 -9.09
C PRO A 346 -2.78 3.75 -8.90
N VAL A 347 -2.77 3.26 -7.66
CA VAL A 347 -2.87 1.81 -7.36
C VAL A 347 -4.19 1.21 -7.88
N ALA A 348 -5.28 2.00 -7.86
CA ALA A 348 -6.55 1.61 -8.44
C ALA A 348 -6.49 1.35 -9.96
N ALA A 349 -5.64 2.06 -10.70
CA ALA A 349 -5.43 1.80 -12.12
C ALA A 349 -4.84 0.39 -12.34
N THR A 350 -3.87 -0.02 -11.51
CA THR A 350 -3.32 -1.39 -11.59
C THR A 350 -4.39 -2.44 -11.29
N GLY A 351 -5.18 -2.24 -10.23
CA GLY A 351 -6.28 -3.15 -9.90
C GLY A 351 -7.26 -3.31 -11.06
N MET A 352 -7.67 -2.20 -11.68
CA MET A 352 -8.58 -2.21 -12.82
C MET A 352 -7.94 -2.89 -14.05
N LEU A 353 -6.71 -2.52 -14.42
CA LEU A 353 -6.02 -3.07 -15.60
C LEU A 353 -5.83 -4.59 -15.49
N ILE A 354 -5.37 -5.09 -14.34
CA ILE A 354 -5.16 -6.54 -14.16
C ILE A 354 -6.49 -7.29 -14.12
N THR A 355 -7.55 -6.68 -13.58
CA THR A 355 -8.89 -7.29 -13.57
C THR A 355 -9.45 -7.41 -14.99
N ILE A 356 -9.30 -6.38 -15.82
CA ILE A 356 -9.85 -6.36 -17.19
C ILE A 356 -9.04 -7.26 -18.14
N LEU A 357 -7.71 -7.29 -17.98
CA LEU A 357 -6.82 -8.01 -18.89
C LEU A 357 -6.55 -9.45 -18.48
N LEU A 358 -6.65 -9.77 -17.18
CA LEU A 358 -6.33 -11.09 -16.63
C LEU A 358 -7.46 -11.57 -15.71
N GLU A 359 -7.34 -11.35 -14.40
CA GLU A 359 -8.27 -11.93 -13.42
C GLU A 359 -8.32 -11.09 -12.13
N SER A 360 -9.51 -11.01 -11.52
CA SER A 360 -9.85 -10.18 -10.36
C SER A 360 -9.13 -10.55 -9.05
N ARG A 361 -9.01 -11.83 -8.69
CA ARG A 361 -8.34 -12.29 -7.46
C ARG A 361 -6.82 -12.07 -7.56
N LEU A 362 -6.24 -12.31 -8.73
CA LEU A 362 -4.85 -11.93 -9.01
C LEU A 362 -4.64 -10.42 -8.86
N ALA A 363 -5.56 -9.60 -9.36
CA ALA A 363 -5.50 -8.15 -9.23
C ALA A 363 -5.51 -7.69 -7.76
N LEU A 364 -6.34 -8.31 -6.90
CA LEU A 364 -6.34 -8.02 -5.45
C LEU A 364 -4.98 -8.31 -4.81
N LEU A 365 -4.35 -9.43 -5.15
CA LEU A 365 -3.02 -9.78 -4.64
C LEU A 365 -1.96 -8.74 -5.07
N VAL A 366 -2.00 -8.32 -6.34
CA VAL A 366 -1.06 -7.31 -6.85
C VAL A 366 -1.30 -5.94 -6.22
N VAL A 367 -2.56 -5.55 -6.01
CA VAL A 367 -2.92 -4.32 -5.29
C VAL A 367 -2.39 -4.33 -3.85
N MET A 368 -2.55 -5.45 -3.15
CA MET A 368 -2.02 -5.62 -1.79
C MET A 368 -0.50 -5.46 -1.76
N ASN A 369 0.22 -6.08 -2.69
CA ASN A 369 1.68 -5.95 -2.79
C ASN A 369 2.10 -4.52 -3.13
N LEU A 370 1.41 -3.86 -4.06
CA LEU A 370 1.68 -2.46 -4.40
C LEU A 370 1.45 -1.52 -3.22
N ALA A 371 0.41 -1.75 -2.41
CA ALA A 371 0.15 -0.97 -1.21
C ALA A 371 1.30 -1.07 -0.19
N LEU A 372 1.85 -2.27 0.01
CA LEU A 372 3.02 -2.49 0.87
C LEU A 372 4.27 -1.77 0.32
N LEU A 373 4.54 -1.92 -0.97
CA LEU A 373 5.66 -1.23 -1.63
C LEU A 373 5.51 0.29 -1.56
N LEU A 374 4.29 0.81 -1.73
CA LEU A 374 3.98 2.24 -1.64
C LEU A 374 4.27 2.79 -0.24
N GLY A 375 3.93 2.04 0.81
CA GLY A 375 4.21 2.41 2.20
C GLY A 375 5.71 2.50 2.50
N VAL A 376 6.52 1.60 1.94
CA VAL A 376 8.00 1.67 2.08
C VAL A 376 8.57 2.81 1.22
N MET A 377 8.11 2.94 -0.03
CA MET A 377 8.58 3.96 -0.98
C MET A 377 8.30 5.40 -0.50
N SER A 378 7.26 5.60 0.32
CA SER A 378 6.93 6.88 0.93
C SER A 378 7.71 7.19 2.21
N GLY A 379 8.80 6.46 2.50
CA GLY A 379 9.59 6.65 3.72
C GLY A 379 8.91 6.06 4.96
N ASN A 380 8.31 4.88 4.82
CA ASN A 380 7.54 4.17 5.86
C ASN A 380 6.25 4.88 6.30
N GLN A 381 5.70 5.72 5.44
CA GLN A 381 4.41 6.38 5.64
C GLN A 381 3.28 5.48 5.13
N PHE A 382 2.93 4.47 5.93
CA PHE A 382 1.97 3.42 5.56
C PHE A 382 0.54 3.92 5.28
N HIS A 383 0.21 5.14 5.69
CA HIS A 383 -1.10 5.73 5.37
C HIS A 383 -1.32 5.90 3.85
N PHE A 384 -0.27 6.15 3.06
CA PHE A 384 -0.38 6.14 1.59
C PHE A 384 -0.67 4.73 1.06
N GLY A 385 -0.01 3.72 1.62
CA GLY A 385 -0.26 2.32 1.31
C GLY A 385 -1.71 1.92 1.59
N LEU A 386 -2.26 2.33 2.75
CA LEU A 386 -3.64 2.03 3.14
C LEU A 386 -4.67 2.66 2.18
N VAL A 387 -4.49 3.94 1.82
CA VAL A 387 -5.37 4.61 0.84
C VAL A 387 -5.25 3.93 -0.52
N GLY A 388 -4.03 3.61 -0.96
CA GLY A 388 -3.78 2.88 -2.21
C GLY A 388 -4.41 1.48 -2.22
N PHE A 389 -4.40 0.77 -1.09
CA PHE A 389 -5.05 -0.53 -0.94
C PHE A 389 -6.56 -0.42 -1.09
N VAL A 390 -7.22 0.47 -0.33
CA VAL A 390 -8.68 0.64 -0.35
C VAL A 390 -9.16 1.12 -1.72
N GLY A 391 -8.48 2.12 -2.30
CA GLY A 391 -8.76 2.58 -3.67
C GLY A 391 -8.53 1.48 -4.70
N GLY A 392 -7.46 0.70 -4.53
CA GLY A 392 -7.13 -0.47 -5.33
C GLY A 392 -8.23 -1.53 -5.36
N VAL A 393 -8.69 -1.94 -4.17
CA VAL A 393 -9.76 -2.93 -3.99
C VAL A 393 -11.08 -2.41 -4.58
N SER A 394 -11.41 -1.13 -4.34
CA SER A 394 -12.58 -0.48 -4.96
C SER A 394 -12.50 -0.52 -6.49
N GLY A 395 -11.31 -0.26 -7.06
CA GLY A 395 -11.04 -0.37 -8.49
C GLY A 395 -11.27 -1.79 -9.03
N VAL A 396 -10.75 -2.82 -8.37
CA VAL A 396 -10.93 -4.21 -8.78
C VAL A 396 -12.42 -4.60 -8.82
N TYR A 397 -13.15 -4.37 -7.73
CA TYR A 397 -14.55 -4.78 -7.68
C TYR A 397 -15.45 -3.99 -8.64
N SER A 398 -15.16 -2.71 -8.85
CA SER A 398 -15.96 -1.86 -9.75
C SER A 398 -15.88 -2.27 -11.23
N VAL A 399 -14.82 -2.93 -11.68
CA VAL A 399 -14.68 -3.40 -13.07
C VAL A 399 -14.83 -4.92 -13.23
N SER A 400 -15.02 -5.66 -12.15
CA SER A 400 -15.16 -7.13 -12.16
C SER A 400 -16.34 -7.66 -13.00
N LYS A 401 -17.35 -6.82 -13.25
CA LYS A 401 -18.53 -7.13 -14.08
C LYS A 401 -18.75 -6.06 -15.16
N LEU A 402 -17.67 -5.65 -15.82
CA LEU A 402 -17.75 -4.66 -16.89
C LEU A 402 -18.62 -5.19 -18.02
N SER A 403 -19.62 -4.41 -18.42
CA SER A 403 -20.53 -4.76 -19.52
C SER A 403 -20.66 -3.66 -20.56
N GLN A 404 -20.36 -2.42 -20.18
CA GLN A 404 -20.45 -1.23 -21.03
C GLN A 404 -19.25 -0.32 -20.81
N ARG A 405 -18.90 0.50 -21.82
CA ARG A 405 -17.82 1.50 -21.68
C ARG A 405 -18.06 2.50 -20.54
N GLY A 406 -19.33 2.83 -20.27
CA GLY A 406 -19.70 3.73 -19.17
C GLY A 406 -19.30 3.19 -17.79
N ASP A 407 -19.11 1.88 -17.64
CA ASP A 407 -18.74 1.26 -16.36
C ASP A 407 -17.32 1.66 -15.93
N LEU A 408 -16.40 1.96 -16.86
CA LEU A 408 -15.05 2.47 -16.54
C LEU A 408 -15.07 3.87 -15.92
N VAL A 409 -16.01 4.72 -16.34
CA VAL A 409 -16.20 6.05 -15.75
C VAL A 409 -16.81 5.92 -14.36
N ARG A 410 -17.80 5.04 -14.20
CA ARG A 410 -18.41 4.74 -12.88
C ARG A 410 -17.38 4.16 -11.91
N ALA A 411 -16.47 3.31 -12.38
CA ALA A 411 -15.36 2.79 -11.59
C ALA A 411 -14.49 3.92 -11.01
N GLY A 412 -14.16 4.93 -11.81
CA GLY A 412 -13.45 6.13 -11.33
C GLY A 412 -14.19 6.87 -10.21
N ILE A 413 -15.52 6.97 -10.30
CA ILE A 413 -16.36 7.58 -9.25
C ILE A 413 -16.35 6.73 -7.97
N TYR A 414 -16.48 5.39 -8.07
CA TYR A 414 -16.44 4.50 -6.90
C TYR A 414 -15.07 4.49 -6.22
N VAL A 415 -13.99 4.53 -6.99
CA VAL A 415 -12.62 4.70 -6.47
C VAL A 415 -12.48 6.05 -5.78
N GLY A 416 -12.96 7.12 -6.42
CA GLY A 416 -12.92 8.47 -5.85
C GLY A 416 -13.67 8.57 -4.52
N ALA A 417 -14.89 8.04 -4.45
CA ALA A 417 -15.69 8.01 -3.22
C ALA A 417 -15.02 7.19 -2.12
N ALA A 418 -14.49 6.00 -2.44
CA ALA A 418 -13.76 5.17 -1.50
C ALA A 418 -12.52 5.91 -0.96
N ASN A 419 -11.76 6.57 -1.83
CA ASN A 419 -10.59 7.36 -1.47
C ASN A 419 -10.93 8.55 -0.57
N VAL A 420 -12.00 9.29 -0.87
CA VAL A 420 -12.49 10.39 -0.02
C VAL A 420 -12.74 9.89 1.41
N ILE A 421 -13.43 8.76 1.55
CA ILE A 421 -13.76 8.17 2.85
C ILE A 421 -12.48 7.74 3.58
N ILE A 422 -11.60 6.97 2.95
CA ILE A 422 -10.40 6.46 3.63
C ILE A 422 -9.40 7.58 3.96
N ILE A 423 -9.24 8.60 3.09
CA ILE A 423 -8.39 9.76 3.38
C ILE A 423 -8.95 10.54 4.58
N ALA A 424 -10.27 10.71 4.67
CA ALA A 424 -10.90 11.33 5.83
C ALA A 424 -10.65 10.53 7.12
N ILE A 425 -10.84 9.20 7.10
CA ILE A 425 -10.58 8.32 8.25
C ILE A 425 -9.11 8.43 8.69
N VAL A 426 -8.17 8.29 7.75
CA VAL A 426 -6.74 8.41 8.01
C VAL A 426 -6.38 9.78 8.58
N GLY A 427 -6.94 10.84 8.02
CA GLY A 427 -6.75 12.21 8.49
C GLY A 427 -7.26 12.43 9.91
N LEU A 428 -8.40 11.84 10.27
CA LEU A 428 -8.93 11.89 11.63
C LEU A 428 -8.02 11.16 12.63
N ILE A 429 -7.53 9.97 12.25
CA ILE A 429 -6.59 9.19 13.08
C ILE A 429 -5.28 9.95 13.28
N ALA A 430 -4.79 10.64 12.25
CA ALA A 430 -3.57 11.43 12.28
C ALA A 430 -3.71 12.79 12.99
N GLY A 431 -4.93 13.19 13.39
CA GLY A 431 -5.18 14.50 13.99
C GLY A 431 -5.02 15.68 13.01
N THR A 432 -5.23 15.44 11.71
CA THR A 432 -5.10 16.46 10.67
C THR A 432 -6.13 17.60 10.87
N PRO A 433 -5.74 18.87 10.74
CA PRO A 433 -6.67 20.00 10.86
C PRO A 433 -7.86 19.88 9.89
N TRP A 434 -9.05 20.25 10.33
CA TRP A 434 -10.30 20.08 9.57
C TRP A 434 -10.25 20.67 8.15
N TYR A 435 -9.68 21.86 7.98
CA TYR A 435 -9.58 22.48 6.64
C TYR A 435 -8.72 21.63 5.68
N LEU A 436 -7.60 21.09 6.18
CA LEU A 436 -6.68 20.28 5.38
C LEU A 436 -7.27 18.89 5.13
N LEU A 437 -7.98 18.33 6.11
CA LEU A 437 -8.68 17.06 5.97
C LEU A 437 -9.75 17.12 4.88
N ILE A 438 -10.63 18.13 4.92
CA ILE A 438 -11.71 18.27 3.93
C ILE A 438 -11.14 18.50 2.53
N THR A 439 -10.16 19.41 2.40
CA THR A 439 -9.55 19.73 1.11
C THR A 439 -8.75 18.58 0.53
N SER A 440 -7.98 17.84 1.35
CA SER A 440 -7.23 16.66 0.90
C SER A 440 -8.14 15.47 0.57
N ALA A 441 -9.14 15.18 1.41
CA ALA A 441 -10.08 14.09 1.18
C ALA A 441 -10.87 14.30 -0.12
N LEU A 442 -11.50 15.46 -0.31
CA LEU A 442 -12.25 15.77 -1.52
C LEU A 442 -11.33 15.94 -2.73
N GLY A 443 -10.28 16.76 -2.60
CA GLY A 443 -9.39 17.09 -3.71
C GLY A 443 -8.60 15.89 -4.21
N LEU A 444 -7.80 15.26 -3.34
CA LEU A 444 -6.92 14.16 -3.73
C LEU A 444 -7.69 12.86 -3.93
N GLY A 445 -8.75 12.61 -3.16
CA GLY A 445 -9.57 11.42 -3.31
C GLY A 445 -10.29 11.35 -4.67
N ILE A 446 -11.01 12.42 -5.04
CA ILE A 446 -11.69 12.52 -6.34
C ILE A 446 -10.66 12.54 -7.48
N ALA A 447 -9.59 13.31 -7.34
CA ALA A 447 -8.54 13.38 -8.35
C ALA A 447 -7.86 12.01 -8.58
N ASN A 448 -7.64 11.21 -7.53
CA ASN A 448 -7.10 9.85 -7.66
C ASN A 448 -8.06 8.94 -8.44
N GLY A 449 -9.36 8.98 -8.15
CA GLY A 449 -10.36 8.19 -8.88
C GLY A 449 -10.42 8.53 -10.36
N LEU A 450 -10.44 9.82 -10.69
CA LEU A 450 -10.39 10.32 -12.07
C LEU A 450 -9.08 9.94 -12.77
N LEU A 451 -7.93 10.21 -12.13
CA LEU A 451 -6.62 9.87 -12.65
C LEU A 451 -6.51 8.37 -12.94
N SER A 452 -6.98 7.52 -12.01
CA SER A 452 -6.92 6.07 -12.16
C SER A 452 -7.79 5.57 -13.31
N SER A 453 -9.00 6.13 -13.50
CA SER A 453 -9.87 5.79 -14.63
C SER A 453 -9.26 6.24 -15.97
N ILE A 454 -8.71 7.47 -16.03
CA ILE A 454 -8.04 8.00 -17.23
C ILE A 454 -6.82 7.13 -17.60
N LEU A 455 -5.97 6.80 -16.62
CA LEU A 455 -4.80 5.95 -16.85
C LEU A 455 -5.19 4.55 -17.31
N THR A 456 -6.23 3.97 -16.70
CA THR A 456 -6.74 2.65 -17.12
C THR A 456 -7.23 2.69 -18.55
N ASN A 457 -8.13 3.63 -18.88
CA ASN A 457 -8.69 3.76 -20.22
C ASN A 457 -7.63 4.12 -21.28
N GLY A 458 -6.66 4.94 -20.91
CA GLY A 458 -5.56 5.32 -21.79
C GLY A 458 -4.56 4.19 -22.04
N ALA A 459 -4.24 3.38 -21.03
CA ALA A 459 -3.27 2.29 -21.14
C ALA A 459 -3.85 1.02 -21.80
N LEU A 460 -5.15 0.75 -21.60
CA LEU A 460 -5.78 -0.50 -21.99
C LEU A 460 -5.57 -0.89 -23.46
N PRO A 461 -5.81 -0.02 -24.48
CA PRO A 461 -5.66 -0.41 -25.88
C PRO A 461 -4.22 -0.79 -26.27
N TYR A 462 -3.23 -0.14 -25.64
CA TYR A 462 -1.82 -0.42 -25.88
C TYR A 462 -1.41 -1.74 -25.26
N LEU A 463 -1.91 -2.05 -24.06
CA LEU A 463 -1.65 -3.32 -23.39
C LEU A 463 -2.35 -4.48 -24.12
N GLU A 464 -3.60 -4.31 -24.54
CA GLU A 464 -4.31 -5.32 -25.36
C GLU A 464 -3.54 -5.67 -26.63
N THR A 465 -3.10 -4.65 -27.37
CA THR A 465 -2.39 -4.85 -28.64
C THR A 465 -0.99 -5.45 -28.42
N SER A 466 -0.26 -4.98 -27.41
CA SER A 466 1.13 -5.42 -27.16
C SER A 466 1.19 -6.86 -26.64
N PHE A 467 0.16 -7.29 -25.90
CA PHE A 467 0.11 -8.61 -25.28
C PHE A 467 -0.86 -9.58 -25.97
N GLY A 468 -1.57 -9.14 -27.02
CA GLY A 468 -2.53 -9.97 -27.76
C GLY A 468 -3.75 -10.40 -26.95
N ILE A 469 -4.14 -9.60 -25.96
CA ILE A 469 -5.22 -9.95 -25.01
C ILE A 469 -6.55 -9.48 -25.56
N THR A 470 -7.53 -10.39 -25.52
CA THR A 470 -8.92 -10.09 -25.91
C THR A 470 -9.71 -9.69 -24.67
N SER A 471 -9.75 -8.39 -24.36
CA SER A 471 -10.53 -7.90 -23.22
C SER A 471 -12.01 -7.74 -23.57
N THR A 472 -12.84 -7.66 -22.52
CA THR A 472 -14.26 -7.27 -22.65
C THR A 472 -14.43 -5.93 -23.36
N VAL A 473 -13.55 -4.95 -23.09
CA VAL A 473 -13.61 -3.63 -23.72
C VAL A 473 -13.37 -3.75 -25.22
N ARG A 474 -12.35 -4.52 -25.63
CA ARG A 474 -12.05 -4.79 -27.04
C ARG A 474 -13.23 -5.43 -27.77
N LEU A 475 -13.85 -6.44 -27.16
CA LEU A 475 -15.02 -7.11 -27.71
C LEU A 475 -16.22 -6.15 -27.85
N LEU A 476 -16.44 -5.27 -26.87
CA LEU A 476 -17.47 -4.23 -26.98
C LEU A 476 -17.19 -3.26 -28.14
N GLU A 477 -15.94 -2.93 -28.45
CA GLU A 477 -15.62 -2.13 -29.65
C GLU A 477 -15.99 -2.85 -30.95
N LEU A 478 -15.72 -4.16 -31.01
CA LEU A 478 -16.03 -4.99 -32.17
C LEU A 478 -17.53 -5.21 -32.36
N SER A 479 -18.31 -5.20 -31.27
CA SER A 479 -19.78 -5.25 -31.36
C SER A 479 -20.43 -3.98 -31.94
N ASN A 480 -19.68 -2.88 -32.07
CA ASN A 480 -20.21 -1.62 -32.60
C ASN A 480 -20.43 -1.74 -34.13
N PRO A 481 -21.64 -1.50 -34.66
CA PRO A 481 -21.91 -1.56 -36.10
C PRO A 481 -21.05 -0.61 -36.95
N ASN A 482 -20.47 0.43 -36.34
CA ASN A 482 -19.56 1.35 -37.02
C ASN A 482 -18.12 0.82 -37.14
N ASN A 483 -17.81 -0.34 -36.57
CA ASN A 483 -16.53 -1.00 -36.78
C ASN A 483 -16.33 -1.23 -38.30
N PRO A 484 -15.15 -0.90 -38.88
CA PRO A 484 -14.97 -0.88 -40.33
C PRO A 484 -15.39 -2.17 -41.04
N LEU A 485 -15.01 -3.32 -40.49
CA LEU A 485 -15.29 -4.62 -41.11
C LEU A 485 -16.77 -5.02 -40.94
N LEU A 486 -17.37 -4.75 -39.79
CA LEU A 486 -18.79 -5.03 -39.55
C LEU A 486 -19.69 -4.11 -40.38
N LYS A 487 -19.29 -2.84 -40.54
CA LYS A 487 -19.92 -1.88 -41.44
C LYS A 487 -19.84 -2.33 -42.90
N LYS A 488 -18.68 -2.88 -43.30
CA LYS A 488 -18.50 -3.47 -44.64
C LYS A 488 -19.44 -4.65 -44.87
N LEU A 489 -19.59 -5.53 -43.88
CA LEU A 489 -20.55 -6.64 -43.92
C LEU A 489 -21.98 -6.12 -44.11
N LEU A 490 -22.39 -5.12 -43.32
CA LEU A 490 -23.70 -4.48 -43.42
C LEU A 490 -23.97 -3.88 -44.81
N THR A 491 -22.96 -3.29 -45.47
CA THR A 491 -23.14 -2.63 -46.77
C THR A 491 -23.03 -3.57 -47.97
N GLU A 492 -22.11 -4.55 -47.92
CA GLU A 492 -21.80 -5.42 -49.07
C GLU A 492 -22.58 -6.75 -49.03
N ALA A 493 -22.95 -7.24 -47.85
CA ALA A 493 -23.74 -8.47 -47.65
C ALA A 493 -24.80 -8.28 -46.55
N PRO A 494 -25.81 -7.42 -46.77
CA PRO A 494 -26.79 -7.03 -45.73
C PRO A 494 -27.61 -8.20 -45.19
N GLY A 495 -27.93 -9.20 -46.03
CA GLY A 495 -28.65 -10.40 -45.60
C GLY A 495 -27.83 -11.22 -44.59
N THR A 496 -26.55 -11.43 -44.90
CA THR A 496 -25.59 -12.07 -44.00
C THR A 496 -25.38 -11.27 -42.71
N TYR A 497 -25.35 -9.92 -42.77
CA TYR A 497 -25.30 -9.11 -41.56
C TYR A 497 -26.51 -9.36 -40.66
N HIS A 498 -27.73 -9.31 -41.21
CA HIS A 498 -28.95 -9.54 -40.42
C HIS A 498 -29.01 -10.95 -39.83
N HIS A 499 -28.58 -11.96 -40.59
CA HIS A 499 -28.37 -13.32 -40.10
C HIS A 499 -27.43 -13.36 -38.90
N SER A 500 -26.24 -12.78 -39.05
CA SER A 500 -25.18 -12.78 -38.02
C SER A 500 -25.63 -12.14 -36.70
N ILE A 501 -26.44 -11.07 -36.76
CA ILE A 501 -27.01 -10.44 -35.55
C ILE A 501 -27.99 -11.38 -34.84
N LEU A 502 -28.85 -12.10 -35.58
CA LEU A 502 -29.80 -13.05 -34.99
C LEU A 502 -29.10 -14.27 -34.39
N VAL A 503 -28.11 -14.82 -35.10
CA VAL A 503 -27.22 -15.86 -34.58
C VAL A 503 -26.57 -15.40 -33.28
N GLY A 504 -26.04 -14.16 -33.24
CA GLY A 504 -25.43 -13.59 -32.04
C GLY A 504 -26.40 -13.51 -30.85
N ASN A 505 -27.66 -13.11 -31.07
CA ASN A 505 -28.66 -13.06 -30.01
C ASN A 505 -29.04 -14.45 -29.48
N LEU A 506 -29.18 -15.44 -30.37
CA LEU A 506 -29.41 -16.84 -29.97
C LEU A 506 -28.23 -17.37 -29.16
N ALA A 507 -27.04 -17.20 -29.71
CA ALA A 507 -25.81 -17.77 -29.20
C ALA A 507 -25.43 -17.14 -27.84
N GLU A 508 -25.60 -15.82 -27.66
CA GLU A 508 -25.37 -15.13 -26.37
C GLU A 508 -26.26 -15.71 -25.27
N ALA A 509 -27.56 -15.85 -25.53
CA ALA A 509 -28.51 -16.39 -24.56
C ALA A 509 -28.23 -17.86 -24.21
N ALA A 510 -27.65 -18.64 -25.13
CA ALA A 510 -27.23 -20.02 -24.88
C ALA A 510 -25.90 -20.09 -24.11
N ALA A 511 -24.97 -19.17 -24.37
CA ALA A 511 -23.70 -19.09 -23.64
C ALA A 511 -23.91 -18.80 -22.16
N GLU A 512 -24.81 -17.88 -21.83
CA GLU A 512 -25.19 -17.55 -20.45
C GLU A 512 -25.71 -18.76 -19.67
N SER A 513 -26.47 -19.66 -20.32
CA SER A 513 -27.09 -20.80 -19.63
C SER A 513 -26.11 -21.93 -19.29
N VAL A 514 -24.92 -21.95 -19.92
CA VAL A 514 -23.90 -23.00 -19.76
C VAL A 514 -22.58 -22.48 -19.18
N GLY A 515 -22.53 -21.22 -18.77
CA GLY A 515 -21.34 -20.58 -18.21
C GLY A 515 -20.19 -20.43 -19.20
N ALA A 516 -20.50 -20.34 -20.50
CA ALA A 516 -19.56 -19.92 -21.54
C ALA A 516 -19.48 -18.38 -21.60
N GLU A 517 -18.48 -17.82 -22.30
CA GLU A 517 -18.27 -16.37 -22.39
C GLU A 517 -19.26 -15.69 -23.36
N PRO A 518 -20.34 -15.03 -22.88
CA PRO A 518 -21.45 -14.63 -23.76
C PRO A 518 -21.07 -13.53 -24.74
N LEU A 519 -20.20 -12.61 -24.32
CA LEU A 519 -19.73 -11.51 -25.16
C LEU A 519 -18.83 -12.02 -26.30
N VAL A 520 -17.98 -13.01 -26.04
CA VAL A 520 -17.14 -13.65 -27.06
C VAL A 520 -18.03 -14.31 -28.11
N VAL A 521 -19.07 -15.03 -27.66
CA VAL A 521 -20.04 -15.69 -28.54
C VAL A 521 -20.81 -14.69 -29.38
N ARG A 522 -21.34 -13.62 -28.78
CA ARG A 522 -22.06 -12.57 -29.53
C ARG A 522 -21.17 -11.93 -30.60
N VAL A 523 -19.97 -11.50 -30.22
CA VAL A 523 -19.06 -10.83 -31.15
C VAL A 523 -18.57 -11.81 -32.21
N GLY A 524 -18.21 -13.04 -31.83
CA GLY A 524 -17.84 -14.10 -32.76
C GLY A 524 -18.93 -14.34 -33.81
N ALA A 525 -20.19 -14.43 -33.39
CA ALA A 525 -21.32 -14.55 -34.29
C ALA A 525 -21.50 -13.34 -35.23
N TYR A 526 -21.17 -12.11 -34.82
CA TYR A 526 -21.26 -10.96 -35.72
C TYR A 526 -20.27 -11.04 -36.90
N TYR A 527 -19.15 -11.76 -36.72
CA TYR A 527 -18.09 -11.87 -37.71
C TYR A 527 -17.97 -13.25 -38.36
N HIS A 528 -18.66 -14.29 -37.86
CA HIS A 528 -18.47 -15.69 -38.30
C HIS A 528 -18.53 -15.85 -39.82
N ASP A 529 -19.41 -15.10 -40.45
CA ASP A 529 -19.71 -15.15 -41.88
C ASP A 529 -19.05 -14.03 -42.71
N VAL A 530 -18.09 -13.30 -42.15
CA VAL A 530 -17.53 -12.10 -42.80
C VAL A 530 -16.83 -12.39 -44.14
N GLY A 531 -16.40 -13.63 -44.37
CA GLY A 531 -15.83 -14.04 -45.66
C GLY A 531 -16.83 -13.99 -46.82
N LYS A 532 -18.14 -14.06 -46.54
CA LYS A 532 -19.20 -13.94 -47.56
C LYS A 532 -19.16 -12.60 -48.31
N ILE A 533 -18.52 -11.57 -47.73
CA ILE A 533 -18.26 -10.28 -48.37
C ILE A 533 -17.53 -10.42 -49.72
N LYS A 534 -16.63 -11.41 -49.88
CA LYS A 534 -15.89 -11.58 -51.14
C LYS A 534 -16.79 -11.94 -52.32
N ARG A 535 -17.89 -12.67 -52.07
CA ARG A 535 -18.80 -13.19 -53.10
C ARG A 535 -20.27 -13.20 -52.62
N PRO A 536 -20.88 -12.05 -52.26
CA PRO A 536 -22.16 -12.02 -51.54
C PRO A 536 -23.30 -12.70 -52.30
N TYR A 537 -23.32 -12.56 -53.62
CA TYR A 537 -24.39 -13.08 -54.49
C TYR A 537 -24.50 -14.61 -54.52
N PHE A 538 -23.46 -15.35 -54.11
CA PHE A 538 -23.50 -16.81 -54.00
C PHE A 538 -24.17 -17.31 -52.71
N PHE A 539 -24.53 -16.42 -51.78
CA PHE A 539 -25.19 -16.79 -50.54
C PHE A 539 -26.66 -16.37 -50.58
N ILE A 540 -27.56 -17.32 -50.33
CA ILE A 540 -29.01 -17.20 -50.58
C ILE A 540 -29.63 -16.02 -49.81
N GLU A 541 -29.14 -15.74 -48.61
CA GLU A 541 -29.63 -14.65 -47.77
C GLU A 541 -29.38 -13.26 -48.37
N ASN A 542 -28.44 -13.13 -49.33
CA ASN A 542 -28.14 -11.88 -50.03
C ASN A 542 -28.76 -11.80 -51.43
N GLN A 543 -29.49 -12.83 -51.88
CA GLN A 543 -30.09 -12.85 -53.22
C GLN A 543 -31.41 -12.07 -53.21
N LEU A 544 -31.42 -10.89 -53.83
CA LEU A 544 -32.60 -10.02 -53.95
C LEU A 544 -33.48 -10.42 -55.16
N GLY A 545 -33.96 -11.67 -55.19
CA GLY A 545 -34.98 -12.14 -56.15
C GLY A 545 -34.51 -12.39 -57.60
N GLY A 546 -33.20 -12.53 -57.83
CA GLY A 546 -32.63 -12.96 -59.12
C GLY A 546 -32.42 -14.49 -59.22
N ASP A 547 -31.95 -14.96 -60.38
CA ASP A 547 -31.54 -16.37 -60.56
C ASP A 547 -30.46 -16.78 -59.55
N ASN A 548 -30.57 -17.99 -58.99
CA ASN A 548 -29.52 -18.52 -58.13
C ASN A 548 -28.28 -18.88 -58.99
N PRO A 549 -27.10 -18.27 -58.76
CA PRO A 549 -25.90 -18.55 -59.55
C PRO A 549 -25.46 -20.02 -59.47
N HIS A 550 -25.83 -20.73 -58.40
CA HIS A 550 -25.56 -22.15 -58.21
C HIS A 550 -26.28 -23.07 -59.21
N ASP A 551 -27.31 -22.58 -59.90
CA ASP A 551 -28.02 -23.37 -60.92
C ASP A 551 -27.21 -23.50 -62.21
N LYS A 552 -26.22 -22.62 -62.42
CA LYS A 552 -25.43 -22.52 -63.66
C LYS A 552 -24.02 -23.11 -63.51
N ILE A 553 -23.69 -23.73 -62.38
CA ILE A 553 -22.36 -24.25 -62.09
C ILE A 553 -22.40 -25.68 -61.50
N ALA A 554 -21.28 -26.39 -61.61
CA ALA A 554 -21.15 -27.74 -61.07
C ALA A 554 -21.29 -27.78 -59.53
N PRO A 555 -21.82 -28.86 -58.94
CA PRO A 555 -21.94 -28.99 -57.48
C PRO A 555 -20.60 -28.89 -56.73
N SER A 556 -19.51 -29.41 -57.31
CA SER A 556 -18.16 -29.30 -56.74
C SER A 556 -17.68 -27.84 -56.69
N LEU A 557 -17.91 -27.07 -57.76
CA LEU A 557 -17.58 -25.64 -57.80
C LEU A 557 -18.44 -24.83 -56.82
N SER A 558 -19.73 -25.16 -56.72
CA SER A 558 -20.62 -24.56 -55.71
C SER A 558 -20.10 -24.78 -54.30
N THR A 559 -19.67 -26.01 -54.00
CA THR A 559 -19.13 -26.39 -52.69
C THR A 559 -17.82 -25.68 -52.39
N LEU A 560 -16.93 -25.56 -53.37
CA LEU A 560 -15.69 -24.79 -53.23
C LEU A 560 -15.97 -23.30 -52.93
N ILE A 561 -16.92 -22.69 -53.63
CA ILE A 561 -17.29 -21.28 -53.40
C ILE A 561 -17.86 -21.12 -51.99
N LEU A 562 -18.79 -21.99 -51.59
CA LEU A 562 -19.39 -21.91 -50.26
C LEU A 562 -18.35 -22.14 -49.17
N THR A 563 -17.57 -23.22 -49.22
CA THR A 563 -16.56 -23.52 -48.18
C THR A 563 -15.45 -22.47 -48.10
N SER A 564 -15.13 -21.77 -49.20
CA SER A 564 -14.10 -20.72 -49.21
C SER A 564 -14.38 -19.54 -48.28
N HIS A 565 -15.64 -19.27 -47.90
CA HIS A 565 -15.96 -18.13 -47.02
C HIS A 565 -15.29 -18.24 -45.64
N VAL A 566 -15.01 -19.45 -45.17
CA VAL A 566 -14.29 -19.66 -43.90
C VAL A 566 -12.87 -19.13 -44.02
N LYS A 567 -12.12 -19.56 -45.05
CA LYS A 567 -10.74 -19.11 -45.31
C LYS A 567 -10.68 -17.61 -45.59
N ASP A 568 -11.58 -17.12 -46.43
CA ASP A 568 -11.70 -15.70 -46.76
C ASP A 568 -12.05 -14.85 -45.52
N GLY A 569 -12.88 -15.39 -44.63
CA GLY A 569 -13.23 -14.77 -43.36
C GLY A 569 -12.04 -14.67 -42.41
N VAL A 570 -11.25 -15.75 -42.29
CA VAL A 570 -10.01 -15.76 -41.50
C VAL A 570 -8.98 -14.77 -42.06
N GLU A 571 -8.85 -14.66 -43.39
CA GLU A 571 -7.98 -13.67 -44.04
C GLU A 571 -8.42 -12.24 -43.68
N LEU A 572 -9.69 -11.90 -43.92
CA LEU A 572 -10.25 -10.59 -43.59
C LEU A 572 -10.14 -10.26 -42.10
N ALA A 573 -10.35 -11.24 -41.22
CA ALA A 573 -10.24 -11.08 -39.79
C ALA A 573 -8.80 -10.76 -39.35
N LYS A 574 -7.80 -11.45 -39.93
CA LYS A 574 -6.37 -11.18 -39.68
C LYS A 574 -5.95 -9.81 -40.21
N GLU A 575 -6.38 -9.45 -41.41
CA GLU A 575 -6.13 -8.12 -42.00
C GLU A 575 -6.68 -6.98 -41.12
N ASN A 576 -7.85 -7.18 -40.51
CA ASN A 576 -8.50 -6.23 -39.63
C ASN A 576 -8.09 -6.37 -38.15
N LYS A 577 -7.09 -7.21 -37.85
CA LYS A 577 -6.56 -7.44 -36.48
C LYS A 577 -7.66 -7.81 -35.48
N LEU A 578 -8.56 -8.69 -35.89
CA LEU A 578 -9.53 -9.29 -34.98
C LEU A 578 -8.80 -10.19 -33.96
N PRO A 579 -9.31 -10.29 -32.72
CA PRO A 579 -8.73 -11.13 -31.70
C PRO A 579 -8.87 -12.62 -32.04
N GLN A 580 -7.92 -13.44 -31.57
CA GLN A 580 -7.86 -14.87 -31.90
C GLN A 580 -9.15 -15.64 -31.59
N PRO A 581 -9.84 -15.46 -30.44
CA PRO A 581 -11.10 -16.16 -30.18
C PRO A 581 -12.20 -15.87 -31.22
N VAL A 582 -12.21 -14.69 -31.84
CA VAL A 582 -13.16 -14.35 -32.91
C VAL A 582 -12.73 -15.01 -34.23
N ILE A 583 -11.42 -15.01 -34.53
CA ILE A 583 -10.87 -15.72 -35.69
C ILE A 583 -11.17 -17.22 -35.60
N ASP A 584 -11.01 -17.80 -34.42
CA ASP A 584 -11.28 -19.22 -34.15
C ASP A 584 -12.75 -19.55 -34.41
N ILE A 585 -13.68 -18.69 -34.00
CA ILE A 585 -15.11 -18.87 -34.28
C ILE A 585 -15.38 -18.80 -35.79
N ILE A 586 -14.77 -17.84 -36.51
CA ILE A 586 -14.88 -17.75 -37.98
C ILE A 586 -14.38 -19.04 -38.63
N GLU A 587 -13.24 -19.57 -38.18
CA GLU A 587 -12.65 -20.79 -38.74
C GLU A 587 -13.47 -22.05 -38.44
N GLN A 588 -14.05 -22.13 -37.23
CA GLN A 588 -14.60 -23.38 -36.68
C GLN A 588 -16.13 -23.49 -36.75
N HIS A 589 -16.88 -22.42 -37.06
CA HIS A 589 -18.34 -22.43 -36.93
C HIS A 589 -19.06 -23.46 -37.82
N HIS A 590 -18.43 -23.96 -38.88
CA HIS A 590 -18.94 -25.10 -39.66
C HIS A 590 -18.26 -26.45 -39.35
N GLY A 591 -17.15 -26.43 -38.61
CA GLY A 591 -16.37 -27.63 -38.30
C GLY A 591 -16.00 -28.39 -39.57
N LYS A 592 -16.28 -29.69 -39.60
CA LYS A 592 -16.14 -30.55 -40.78
C LYS A 592 -17.48 -30.96 -41.37
N SER A 593 -18.49 -30.11 -41.27
CA SER A 593 -19.85 -30.44 -41.70
C SER A 593 -19.90 -30.74 -43.20
N LEU A 594 -20.80 -31.62 -43.61
CA LEU A 594 -21.07 -31.90 -45.02
C LEU A 594 -21.95 -30.81 -45.64
N VAL A 595 -21.58 -30.33 -46.84
CA VAL A 595 -22.42 -29.47 -47.67
C VAL A 595 -23.46 -30.34 -48.41
N SER A 596 -24.44 -30.84 -47.64
CA SER A 596 -25.32 -31.93 -48.03
C SER A 596 -26.09 -31.71 -49.33
N PHE A 597 -26.60 -30.50 -49.58
CA PHE A 597 -27.38 -30.21 -50.80
C PHE A 597 -26.58 -30.47 -52.09
N PHE A 598 -25.35 -29.95 -52.15
CA PHE A 598 -24.51 -30.12 -53.34
C PHE A 598 -23.88 -31.51 -53.42
N TYR A 599 -23.64 -32.17 -52.29
CA TYR A 599 -23.24 -33.58 -52.27
C TYR A 599 -24.32 -34.47 -52.90
N HIS A 600 -25.59 -34.33 -52.48
CA HIS A 600 -26.69 -35.10 -53.07
C HIS A 600 -26.93 -34.73 -54.54
N LYS A 601 -26.85 -33.44 -54.90
CA LYS A 601 -26.92 -33.00 -56.31
C LYS A 601 -25.79 -33.59 -57.16
N ALA A 602 -24.61 -33.85 -56.59
CA ALA A 602 -23.51 -34.53 -57.27
C ALA A 602 -23.78 -36.03 -57.46
N LEU A 603 -24.36 -36.69 -56.45
CA LEU A 603 -24.74 -38.11 -56.51
C LEU A 603 -25.83 -38.39 -57.55
N GLU A 604 -26.73 -37.44 -57.78
CA GLU A 604 -27.79 -37.52 -58.80
C GLU A 604 -27.28 -37.31 -60.24
N GLY A 605 -26.02 -36.87 -60.42
CA GLY A 605 -25.43 -36.67 -61.74
C GLY A 605 -24.85 -37.95 -62.38
N ASP A 606 -24.53 -37.88 -63.68
CA ASP A 606 -24.03 -39.01 -64.50
C ASP A 606 -22.71 -39.65 -64.02
N ARG A 607 -22.08 -39.15 -62.95
CA ARG A 607 -20.80 -39.63 -62.39
C ARG A 607 -20.89 -40.05 -60.91
N SER A 608 -22.06 -40.53 -60.48
CA SER A 608 -22.40 -40.94 -59.11
C SER A 608 -21.34 -41.82 -58.42
N GLU A 609 -20.73 -42.79 -59.14
CA GLU A 609 -19.75 -43.74 -58.59
C GLU A 609 -18.38 -43.12 -58.23
N SER A 610 -18.14 -41.84 -58.53
CA SER A 610 -16.85 -41.16 -58.31
C SER A 610 -16.90 -40.00 -57.31
N VAL A 611 -18.05 -39.78 -56.65
CA VAL A 611 -18.24 -38.66 -55.72
C VAL A 611 -17.73 -39.04 -54.33
N ASN A 612 -16.63 -38.42 -53.88
CA ASN A 612 -16.11 -38.58 -52.54
C ASN A 612 -16.77 -37.57 -51.58
N GLU A 613 -17.26 -38.04 -50.43
CA GLU A 613 -17.91 -37.19 -49.42
C GLU A 613 -16.97 -36.10 -48.87
N GLU A 614 -15.68 -36.42 -48.73
CA GLU A 614 -14.67 -35.49 -48.21
C GLU A 614 -14.50 -34.23 -49.08
N ASP A 615 -14.74 -34.33 -50.40
CA ASP A 615 -14.67 -33.19 -51.32
C ASP A 615 -15.82 -32.18 -51.09
N PHE A 616 -16.83 -32.57 -50.31
CA PHE A 616 -18.01 -31.75 -49.99
C PHE A 616 -18.07 -31.36 -48.51
N ARG A 617 -17.04 -31.64 -47.72
CA ARG A 617 -16.95 -31.23 -46.31
C ARG A 617 -16.14 -29.95 -46.16
N TYR A 618 -16.45 -29.19 -45.11
CA TYR A 618 -15.57 -28.12 -44.66
C TYR A 618 -14.24 -28.71 -44.14
N GLU A 619 -13.13 -27.99 -44.34
CA GLU A 619 -11.80 -28.46 -43.92
C GLU A 619 -11.64 -28.54 -42.39
N GLY A 620 -12.43 -27.75 -41.64
CA GLY A 620 -12.33 -27.62 -40.19
C GLY A 620 -11.30 -26.59 -39.72
N PRO A 621 -10.85 -26.68 -38.45
CA PRO A 621 -11.06 -27.78 -37.50
C PRO A 621 -12.47 -27.81 -36.89
N LYS A 622 -12.80 -28.90 -36.18
CA LYS A 622 -14.02 -28.96 -35.34
C LYS A 622 -13.94 -27.87 -34.25
N PRO A 623 -15.08 -27.40 -33.70
CA PRO A 623 -15.09 -26.51 -32.54
C PRO A 623 -14.18 -27.00 -31.41
N GLN A 624 -13.24 -26.16 -30.99
CA GLN A 624 -12.31 -26.43 -29.89
C GLN A 624 -12.81 -25.89 -28.55
N THR A 625 -13.82 -25.01 -28.59
CA THR A 625 -14.35 -24.30 -27.41
C THR A 625 -15.87 -24.42 -27.34
N LYS A 626 -16.44 -24.20 -26.15
CA LYS A 626 -17.91 -24.17 -25.98
C LYS A 626 -18.50 -23.04 -26.83
N GLU A 627 -17.81 -21.91 -26.87
CA GLU A 627 -18.21 -20.70 -27.58
C GLU A 627 -18.33 -20.95 -29.09
N ALA A 628 -17.33 -21.57 -29.72
CA ALA A 628 -17.37 -21.91 -31.14
C ALA A 628 -18.47 -22.93 -31.45
N ALA A 629 -18.68 -23.92 -30.58
CA ALA A 629 -19.74 -24.90 -30.74
C ALA A 629 -21.14 -24.28 -30.59
N ILE A 630 -21.32 -23.32 -29.68
CA ILE A 630 -22.60 -22.61 -29.53
C ILE A 630 -22.89 -21.77 -30.77
N VAL A 631 -21.90 -21.07 -31.34
CA VAL A 631 -22.08 -20.31 -32.60
C VAL A 631 -22.43 -21.25 -33.75
N MET A 632 -21.74 -22.39 -33.88
CA MET A 632 -22.08 -23.43 -34.87
C MET A 632 -23.54 -23.86 -34.73
N LEU A 633 -24.00 -24.19 -33.53
CA LEU A 633 -25.36 -24.66 -33.31
C LEU A 633 -26.38 -23.54 -33.61
N ALA A 634 -26.11 -22.32 -33.16
CA ALA A 634 -26.97 -21.17 -33.40
C ALA A 634 -27.11 -20.85 -34.89
N ASP A 635 -26.01 -20.87 -35.66
CA ASP A 635 -26.00 -20.66 -37.11
C ASP A 635 -26.87 -21.68 -37.84
N ASN A 636 -26.64 -22.97 -37.60
CA ASN A 636 -27.42 -24.05 -38.20
C ASN A 636 -28.91 -23.97 -37.85
N ILE A 637 -29.23 -23.62 -36.60
CA ILE A 637 -30.61 -23.55 -36.10
C ILE A 637 -31.34 -22.32 -36.67
N GLU A 638 -30.70 -21.15 -36.69
CA GLU A 638 -31.27 -19.92 -37.24
C GLU A 638 -31.66 -20.17 -38.71
N ALA A 639 -30.70 -20.64 -39.50
CA ALA A 639 -30.90 -20.87 -40.94
C ALA A 639 -32.01 -21.90 -41.19
N ALA A 640 -32.05 -22.98 -40.41
CA ALA A 640 -33.07 -24.01 -40.54
C ALA A 640 -34.47 -23.50 -40.15
N VAL A 641 -34.61 -22.75 -39.05
CA VAL A 641 -35.90 -22.21 -38.59
C VAL A 641 -36.40 -21.13 -39.53
N ARG A 642 -35.51 -20.30 -40.09
CA ARG A 642 -35.86 -19.29 -41.11
C ARG A 642 -36.49 -19.91 -42.36
N SER A 643 -36.08 -21.13 -42.71
CA SER A 643 -36.63 -21.89 -43.85
C SER A 643 -37.91 -22.69 -43.52
N LEU A 644 -38.30 -22.75 -42.24
CA LEU A 644 -39.41 -23.59 -41.78
C LEU A 644 -40.77 -22.97 -42.13
N GLN A 645 -41.58 -23.71 -42.90
CA GLN A 645 -42.97 -23.30 -43.18
C GLN A 645 -43.83 -23.45 -41.92
N ASN A 646 -44.47 -22.35 -41.50
CA ASN A 646 -45.33 -22.27 -40.30
C ASN A 646 -44.60 -22.69 -39.00
N PRO A 647 -43.72 -21.83 -38.45
CA PRO A 647 -42.88 -22.13 -37.29
C PRO A 647 -43.69 -22.08 -35.98
N THR A 648 -44.43 -23.15 -35.67
CA THR A 648 -45.07 -23.31 -34.34
C THR A 648 -44.04 -23.69 -33.28
N ALA A 649 -44.27 -23.32 -32.01
CA ALA A 649 -43.34 -23.58 -30.92
C ALA A 649 -42.86 -25.04 -30.83
N GLY A 650 -43.79 -26.01 -30.95
CA GLY A 650 -43.44 -27.44 -30.93
C GLY A 650 -42.63 -27.91 -32.14
N ARG A 651 -42.86 -27.34 -33.33
CA ARG A 651 -42.05 -27.66 -34.53
C ARG A 651 -40.64 -27.07 -34.43
N VAL A 652 -40.53 -25.85 -33.90
CA VAL A 652 -39.25 -25.19 -33.64
C VAL A 652 -38.45 -26.00 -32.63
N GLU A 653 -39.05 -26.43 -31.52
CA GLU A 653 -38.36 -27.29 -30.53
C GLU A 653 -37.90 -28.62 -31.13
N GLY A 654 -38.76 -29.30 -31.88
CA GLY A 654 -38.40 -30.54 -32.55
C GLY A 654 -37.22 -30.37 -33.51
N LEU A 655 -37.21 -29.28 -34.28
CA LEU A 655 -36.12 -28.96 -35.21
C LEU A 655 -34.81 -28.64 -34.49
N VAL A 656 -34.86 -27.81 -33.45
CA VAL A 656 -33.69 -27.47 -32.60
C VAL A 656 -33.04 -28.72 -32.04
N ARG A 657 -33.83 -29.59 -31.39
CA ARG A 657 -33.32 -30.82 -30.79
C ARG A 657 -32.77 -31.79 -31.84
N LYS A 658 -33.40 -31.87 -33.01
CA LYS A 658 -32.91 -32.68 -34.13
C LYS A 658 -31.53 -32.19 -34.61
N ILE A 659 -31.36 -30.90 -34.86
CA ILE A 659 -30.08 -30.35 -35.35
C ILE A 659 -28.95 -30.58 -34.35
N ILE A 660 -29.20 -30.35 -33.06
CA ILE A 660 -28.21 -30.62 -32.01
C ILE A 660 -27.81 -32.11 -32.00
N LYS A 661 -28.80 -33.01 -32.12
CA LYS A 661 -28.54 -34.45 -32.19
C LYS A 661 -27.74 -34.82 -33.43
N ASP A 662 -28.09 -34.27 -34.60
CA ASP A 662 -27.40 -34.56 -35.86
C ASP A 662 -25.92 -34.13 -35.79
N ARG A 663 -25.63 -32.95 -35.21
CA ARG A 663 -24.25 -32.47 -34.99
C ARG A 663 -23.47 -33.32 -33.99
N LEU A 664 -24.13 -33.80 -32.94
CA LEU A 664 -23.54 -34.74 -31.98
C LEU A 664 -23.21 -36.09 -32.64
N MET A 665 -24.10 -36.62 -33.49
CA MET A 665 -23.90 -37.89 -34.18
C MET A 665 -22.86 -37.81 -35.32
N ASP A 666 -22.71 -36.65 -35.96
CA ASP A 666 -21.63 -36.36 -36.94
C ASP A 666 -20.27 -36.07 -36.25
N GLY A 667 -20.20 -36.18 -34.92
CA GLY A 667 -18.98 -35.97 -34.14
C GLY A 667 -18.45 -34.54 -34.15
N GLN A 668 -19.25 -33.55 -34.58
CA GLN A 668 -18.79 -32.14 -34.67
C GLN A 668 -18.43 -31.54 -33.30
N LEU A 669 -18.93 -32.13 -32.22
CA LEU A 669 -18.77 -31.63 -30.85
C LEU A 669 -17.70 -32.40 -30.04
N ASP A 670 -16.97 -33.32 -30.67
CA ASP A 670 -16.03 -34.23 -29.98
C ASP A 670 -14.80 -33.51 -29.40
N GLU A 671 -14.45 -32.35 -29.95
CA GLU A 671 -13.22 -31.61 -29.62
C GLU A 671 -13.49 -30.37 -28.74
N CYS A 672 -14.73 -30.21 -28.23
CA CYS A 672 -15.09 -29.15 -27.30
C CYS A 672 -15.61 -29.71 -25.96
N ASN A 673 -15.52 -28.91 -24.90
CA ASN A 673 -15.90 -29.33 -23.55
C ASN A 673 -17.40 -29.20 -23.24
N LEU A 674 -18.30 -29.32 -24.23
CA LEU A 674 -19.75 -29.31 -24.01
C LEU A 674 -20.22 -30.64 -23.43
N THR A 675 -20.99 -30.59 -22.35
CA THR A 675 -21.63 -31.77 -21.77
C THR A 675 -23.02 -32.01 -22.36
N LEU A 676 -23.56 -33.23 -22.25
CA LEU A 676 -24.97 -33.49 -22.64
C LEU A 676 -25.97 -32.59 -21.91
N LYS A 677 -25.67 -32.25 -20.64
CA LYS A 677 -26.45 -31.28 -19.86
C LYS A 677 -26.38 -29.88 -20.47
N ASP A 678 -25.22 -29.45 -20.94
CA ASP A 678 -25.05 -28.17 -21.63
C ASP A 678 -25.89 -28.16 -22.92
N LEU A 679 -25.91 -29.24 -23.69
CA LEU A 679 -26.71 -29.34 -24.93
C LEU A 679 -28.21 -29.17 -24.68
N ASP A 680 -28.75 -29.76 -23.62
CA ASP A 680 -30.16 -29.56 -23.24
C ASP A 680 -30.43 -28.11 -22.82
N ALA A 681 -29.53 -27.50 -22.04
CA ALA A 681 -29.66 -26.09 -21.64
C ALA A 681 -29.58 -25.12 -22.83
N ILE A 682 -28.71 -25.41 -23.80
CA ILE A 682 -28.59 -24.68 -25.07
C ILE A 682 -29.89 -24.82 -25.87
N ALA A 683 -30.42 -26.04 -26.04
CA ALA A 683 -31.66 -26.30 -26.76
C ALA A 683 -32.83 -25.50 -26.16
N SER A 684 -33.00 -25.54 -24.84
CA SER A 684 -34.03 -24.76 -24.14
C SER A 684 -33.86 -23.25 -24.33
N SER A 685 -32.62 -22.74 -24.32
CA SER A 685 -32.36 -21.32 -24.53
C SER A 685 -32.72 -20.88 -25.96
N PHE A 686 -32.31 -21.66 -26.97
CA PHE A 686 -32.67 -21.39 -28.37
C PHE A 686 -34.18 -21.41 -28.59
N VAL A 687 -34.89 -22.43 -28.07
CA VAL A 687 -36.36 -22.51 -28.19
C VAL A 687 -37.03 -21.29 -27.59
N ARG A 688 -36.56 -20.82 -26.42
CA ARG A 688 -37.09 -19.62 -25.75
C ARG A 688 -36.88 -18.36 -26.60
N VAL A 689 -35.67 -18.14 -27.12
CA VAL A 689 -35.34 -16.96 -27.94
C VAL A 689 -36.12 -16.98 -29.26
N LEU A 690 -36.11 -18.12 -29.97
CA LEU A 690 -36.82 -18.28 -31.24
C LEU A 690 -38.33 -18.15 -31.09
N SER A 691 -38.91 -18.67 -29.99
CA SER A 691 -40.33 -18.46 -29.70
C SER A 691 -40.64 -16.96 -29.60
N GLY A 692 -39.78 -16.14 -29.00
CA GLY A 692 -39.96 -14.70 -28.96
C GLY A 692 -39.89 -14.02 -30.33
N ILE A 693 -39.02 -14.49 -31.23
CA ILE A 693 -38.81 -13.92 -32.58
C ILE A 693 -39.97 -14.29 -33.52
N PHE A 694 -40.47 -15.52 -33.47
CA PHE A 694 -41.46 -16.06 -34.42
C PHE A 694 -42.92 -16.02 -33.92
N HIS A 695 -43.21 -15.44 -32.75
CA HIS A 695 -44.59 -15.13 -32.38
C HIS A 695 -45.14 -14.02 -33.28
N ASN A 696 -46.13 -14.36 -34.12
CA ASN A 696 -46.90 -13.40 -34.89
C ASN A 696 -47.46 -12.31 -33.98
N ARG A 697 -47.15 -11.04 -34.27
CA ARG A 697 -48.06 -9.94 -33.88
C ARG A 697 -49.43 -10.33 -34.42
N ILE A 698 -50.42 -10.40 -33.54
CA ILE A 698 -51.82 -10.65 -33.91
C ILE A 698 -52.16 -9.74 -35.09
N GLU A 699 -52.36 -10.31 -36.28
CA GLU A 699 -52.94 -9.59 -37.40
C GLU A 699 -54.39 -9.28 -37.02
N TYR A 700 -54.70 -8.00 -36.87
CA TYR A 700 -56.09 -7.58 -36.74
C TYR A 700 -56.81 -7.95 -38.04
N PRO A 701 -57.97 -8.65 -37.97
CA PRO A 701 -58.71 -9.04 -39.16
C PRO A 701 -59.02 -7.80 -40.01
N ASP A 702 -58.69 -7.88 -41.29
CA ASP A 702 -58.94 -6.83 -42.26
C ASP A 702 -60.47 -6.58 -42.35
N MET A 703 -60.94 -5.45 -41.82
CA MET A 703 -62.37 -5.16 -41.61
C MET A 703 -63.22 -5.18 -42.90
N LYS A 704 -62.60 -5.30 -44.08
CA LYS A 704 -63.28 -5.47 -45.36
C LYS A 704 -63.95 -6.85 -45.52
N GLN A 705 -63.37 -7.93 -45.00
CA GLN A 705 -63.96 -9.27 -45.14
C GLN A 705 -65.20 -9.49 -44.24
N GLU A 706 -65.25 -8.82 -43.08
CA GLU A 706 -66.39 -8.87 -42.16
C GLU A 706 -67.61 -8.09 -42.72
N MET A 707 -67.36 -7.00 -43.47
CA MET A 707 -68.43 -6.21 -44.11
C MET A 707 -69.05 -6.89 -45.33
N GLU A 708 -68.28 -7.68 -46.09
CA GLU A 708 -68.82 -8.44 -47.23
C GLU A 708 -69.68 -9.63 -46.77
N ARG A 709 -69.32 -10.29 -45.66
CA ARG A 709 -70.13 -11.38 -45.07
C ARG A 709 -71.50 -10.93 -44.56
N ARG A 710 -71.68 -9.64 -44.24
CA ARG A 710 -72.95 -9.08 -43.73
C ARG A 710 -73.91 -8.59 -44.81
N LYS A 711 -73.54 -8.64 -46.11
CA LYS A 711 -74.36 -8.07 -47.21
C LYS A 711 -75.20 -9.08 -48.02
N THR A 712 -75.26 -10.35 -47.64
CA THR A 712 -76.19 -11.32 -48.25
C THR A 712 -77.34 -11.70 -47.31
N PRO A 713 -78.56 -11.15 -47.49
CA PRO A 713 -79.75 -11.67 -46.84
C PRO A 713 -80.19 -12.97 -47.52
N HIS A 714 -80.39 -14.02 -46.73
CA HIS A 714 -81.02 -15.27 -47.14
C HIS A 714 -82.41 -15.03 -47.74
N GLY A 715 -82.56 -15.30 -49.02
CA GLY A 715 -83.85 -15.54 -49.66
C GLY A 715 -84.26 -17.00 -49.54
N GLY A 716 -85.33 -17.26 -48.79
CA GLY A 716 -86.42 -18.14 -49.24
C GLY A 716 -86.36 -19.65 -48.98
N SER A 717 -87.32 -20.09 -48.15
CA SER A 717 -88.34 -21.11 -48.47
C SER A 717 -88.30 -22.47 -47.77
N ARG A 718 -89.33 -22.68 -46.92
CA ARG A 718 -90.20 -23.86 -46.72
C ARG A 718 -89.60 -25.28 -46.89
N LYS A 719 -89.63 -26.06 -45.81
CA LYS A 719 -90.76 -26.94 -45.43
C LYS A 719 -90.63 -27.36 -43.97
#